data_AF-A0A3B8LUM1-F1
#
_entry.id   AF-A0A3B8LUM1-F1
#
_cell.length_a   1.000
_cell.length_b   1.000
_cell.length_c   1.000
_cell.angle_alpha   90.00
_cell.angle_beta   90.00
_cell.angle_gamma   90.00
#
_symmetry.space_group_name_H-M   'P 1'
#
loop_
_entity.id
_entity.type
_entity.pdbx_description
1 polymer ?
#
loop_
_entity_poly.entity_id
_entity_poly.type
_entity_poly.pdbx_seq_one_letter_code
_entity_poly.pdbx_strand_id
1 'polypeptide(L)'
;MTRLPLLSVVLLLLVSCDVKAARPDRIFPEGQAPADSRLKKPRTLGDKYHPWAAPKTLKEWNAVSKRVRLQLRVATGLWPAWPRGPIKSVIYGKVDRGDYTVEKVYFASLPGHYVTGSLYRPKEGRSGAGTRRPGILCPHGHWPNGRFYDAGAAKAAAQMKKGAEKFEAGARFPLQARMVQLARMGCVVFHYDMVGYADSGALPHRSGFGDVPAVLRLQNLMGLQTFNSFRAVDFLESLPDVDGKRIAVTGASGGGTQTFMLCALDQRPRVAFPAVMVSTDMQGGCVCENCCFLRPGINNITIAALFAPRPMALSGADDWTINIETRGLPELKTIYGLFGKSELVHAKCYPQFGHNYNQVSREMMYAWMNQYLKLGLVDPIRERDFEPIVPDRLAVFDAEHPQPKDAMSLEQYRAAQSGRAERQYARLLTGGRKGVARYRRVVGSAAKVLLADSPVRSHAVKPIGSGDLDGGGKFETGTVSRDGDGHAIPWTLLKPARKASGSLVAWFDGRGKSALFDGRGRPVAAVRRLLDAGHAVLSADVFLTGELTPKGQPVTSVVTHGSFVGYTYGYNLPPLTHRVRDVLAVLPPHVKTWGRRHVHLVGTAGAGTWVMLARAVMSPSQADSLGRGMTIADIGGFAFSKITRREDPMLLPGALKYGGLGGLAALAAPARLVVGGTKGVPPAELMPLRKVYDMADGIFGGLFGRKLRFQEEPVTPGQVADLVLD
;
A
#
# COMPACT_ATOMS: atom_id res chain seq x y z
N MET A 1 -24.92 -5.04 90.62
CA MET A 1 -25.72 -3.93 90.06
C MET A 1 -25.43 -3.83 88.58
N THR A 2 -26.51 -3.81 87.78
CA THR A 2 -26.64 -3.40 86.37
C THR A 2 -25.79 -4.10 85.30
N ARG A 3 -26.38 -5.14 84.69
CA ARG A 3 -26.13 -5.60 83.32
C ARG A 3 -26.81 -4.62 82.34
N LEU A 4 -26.13 -4.22 81.26
CA LEU A 4 -26.74 -3.67 80.04
C LEU A 4 -26.32 -4.54 78.84
N PRO A 5 -27.19 -4.79 77.84
CA PRO A 5 -26.88 -5.66 76.71
C PRO A 5 -26.20 -4.88 75.57
N LEU A 6 -25.20 -5.48 74.93
CA LEU A 6 -24.64 -5.02 73.66
C LEU A 6 -25.67 -5.27 72.54
N LEU A 7 -26.18 -4.19 71.93
CA LEU A 7 -26.90 -4.25 70.66
C LEU A 7 -25.86 -4.28 69.52
N SER A 8 -25.82 -5.38 68.77
CA SER A 8 -25.06 -5.47 67.52
C SER A 8 -25.74 -4.65 66.42
N VAL A 9 -25.17 -3.51 66.05
CA VAL A 9 -25.56 -2.75 64.84
C VAL A 9 -24.80 -3.33 63.65
N VAL A 10 -25.49 -4.11 62.81
CA VAL A 10 -25.01 -4.48 61.48
C VAL A 10 -25.18 -3.27 60.58
N LEU A 11 -24.08 -2.56 60.32
CA LEU A 11 -24.05 -1.46 59.35
C LEU A 11 -24.04 -2.06 57.94
N LEU A 12 -25.21 -2.14 57.30
CA LEU A 12 -25.34 -2.39 55.86
C LEU A 12 -24.74 -1.18 55.12
N LEU A 13 -23.47 -1.29 54.74
CA LEU A 13 -22.84 -0.42 53.74
C LEU A 13 -23.52 -0.68 52.39
N LEU A 14 -24.61 0.05 52.13
CA LEU A 14 -25.11 0.30 50.79
C LEU A 14 -24.03 1.06 50.05
N VAL A 15 -23.18 0.35 49.30
CA VAL A 15 -22.39 0.94 48.23
C VAL A 15 -23.42 1.44 47.20
N SER A 16 -23.77 2.71 47.28
CA SER A 16 -24.48 3.41 46.23
C SER A 16 -23.57 3.42 45.00
N CYS A 17 -23.73 2.44 44.12
CA CYS A 17 -23.31 2.58 42.75
C CYS A 17 -24.09 3.78 42.17
N ASP A 18 -23.47 4.95 42.14
CA ASP A 18 -23.97 6.09 41.37
C ASP A 18 -24.09 5.64 39.90
N VAL A 19 -25.28 5.22 39.51
CA VAL A 19 -25.63 5.00 38.11
C VAL A 19 -25.64 6.38 37.46
N LYS A 20 -24.48 6.83 36.98
CA LYS A 20 -24.40 8.06 36.17
C LYS A 20 -25.39 7.94 35.01
N ALA A 21 -26.32 8.89 34.93
CA ALA A 21 -27.28 8.94 33.84
C ALA A 21 -26.57 8.89 32.49
N ALA A 22 -27.10 8.10 31.55
CA ALA A 22 -26.56 8.00 30.21
C ALA A 22 -26.49 9.39 29.56
N ARG A 23 -25.37 9.70 28.90
CA ARG A 23 -25.16 10.99 28.22
C ARG A 23 -25.06 10.82 26.70
N PRO A 24 -25.68 11.70 25.90
CA PRO A 24 -25.63 11.59 24.44
C PRO A 24 -24.30 12.06 23.83
N ASP A 25 -23.53 12.88 24.55
CA ASP A 25 -22.28 13.49 24.07
C ASP A 25 -21.04 12.63 24.36
N ARG A 26 -21.12 11.75 25.37
CA ARG A 26 -20.02 10.89 25.83
C ARG A 26 -20.53 9.56 26.34
N ILE A 27 -19.96 8.44 25.87
CA ILE A 27 -20.45 7.09 26.13
C ILE A 27 -19.52 6.28 27.05
N PHE A 28 -18.24 6.64 27.11
CA PHE A 28 -17.25 6.09 28.01
C PHE A 28 -16.94 7.08 29.15
N PRO A 29 -16.58 6.58 30.35
CA PRO A 29 -16.12 7.44 31.43
C PRO A 29 -14.95 8.35 31.01
N GLU A 30 -14.80 9.46 31.72
CA GLU A 30 -13.67 10.37 31.49
C GLU A 30 -12.32 9.64 31.67
N GLY A 31 -11.37 9.89 30.78
CA GLY A 31 -10.08 9.21 30.76
C GLY A 31 -10.10 7.77 30.21
N GLN A 32 -11.27 7.19 29.92
CA GLN A 32 -11.38 5.88 29.29
C GLN A 32 -11.57 6.01 27.77
N ALA A 33 -10.82 5.20 27.02
CA ALA A 33 -10.96 5.06 25.58
C ALA A 33 -11.63 3.70 25.26
N PRO A 34 -12.35 3.58 24.14
CA PRO A 34 -12.87 2.29 23.70
C PRO A 34 -11.73 1.30 23.44
N ALA A 35 -12.04 0.01 23.56
CA ALA A 35 -11.13 -1.08 23.20
C ALA A 35 -11.01 -1.22 21.67
N ASP A 36 -10.50 -0.18 21.00
CA ASP A 36 -10.27 -0.14 19.57
C ASP A 36 -8.86 -0.64 19.22
N SER A 37 -8.78 -1.66 18.37
CA SER A 37 -7.53 -2.31 17.98
C SER A 37 -6.50 -1.34 17.37
N ARG A 38 -6.95 -0.23 16.78
CA ARG A 38 -6.10 0.78 16.12
C ARG A 38 -5.41 1.73 17.10
N LEU A 39 -5.86 1.78 18.36
CA LEU A 39 -5.19 2.56 19.41
C LEU A 39 -3.97 1.83 20.00
N LYS A 40 -3.79 0.54 19.66
CA LYS A 40 -2.58 -0.21 20.00
C LYS A 40 -1.39 0.29 19.19
N LYS A 41 -0.19 -0.11 19.61
CA LYS A 41 1.05 0.21 18.89
C LYS A 41 0.93 -0.22 17.42
N PRO A 42 1.17 0.68 16.45
CA PRO A 42 1.09 0.34 15.03
C PRO A 42 2.19 -0.65 14.66
N ARG A 43 1.92 -1.47 13.63
CA ARG A 43 2.94 -2.37 13.07
C ARG A 43 4.05 -1.56 12.41
N THR A 44 5.26 -2.08 12.42
CA THR A 44 6.43 -1.45 11.85
C THR A 44 7.31 -2.50 11.18
N LEU A 45 8.43 -2.05 10.62
CA LEU A 45 9.49 -2.94 10.17
C LEU A 45 10.13 -3.74 11.33
N GLY A 46 10.05 -3.26 12.57
CA GLY A 46 10.68 -3.90 13.73
C GLY A 46 9.89 -5.07 14.32
N ASP A 47 8.68 -5.34 13.81
CA ASP A 47 7.86 -6.46 14.27
C ASP A 47 8.47 -7.79 13.81
N LYS A 48 8.57 -8.75 14.74
CA LYS A 48 9.24 -10.04 14.49
C LYS A 48 8.37 -11.06 13.76
N TYR A 49 7.08 -10.78 13.58
CA TYR A 49 6.14 -11.71 12.95
C TYR A 49 4.99 -10.98 12.25
N HIS A 50 4.73 -11.39 11.00
CA HIS A 50 3.73 -10.83 10.10
C HIS A 50 2.82 -11.95 9.59
N PRO A 51 1.78 -12.32 10.37
CA PRO A 51 0.88 -13.41 10.00
C PRO A 51 0.05 -13.07 8.76
N TRP A 52 -0.27 -14.11 7.99
CA TRP A 52 -1.23 -14.05 6.90
C TRP A 52 -2.13 -15.29 6.91
N ALA A 53 -3.44 -15.10 6.72
CA ALA A 53 -4.37 -16.20 6.55
C ALA A 53 -4.56 -16.48 5.05
N ALA A 54 -3.99 -17.58 4.58
CA ALA A 54 -4.13 -18.02 3.19
C ALA A 54 -5.61 -18.34 2.84
N PRO A 55 -6.14 -17.83 1.72
CA PRO A 55 -7.44 -18.24 1.19
C PRO A 55 -7.58 -19.75 1.04
N LYS A 56 -8.77 -20.28 1.32
CA LYS A 56 -9.03 -21.73 1.31
C LYS A 56 -9.67 -22.23 0.03
N THR A 57 -10.13 -21.32 -0.83
CA THR A 57 -10.77 -21.67 -2.11
C THR A 57 -10.18 -20.87 -3.27
N LEU A 58 -10.25 -21.43 -4.49
CA LEU A 58 -9.80 -20.75 -5.70
C LEU A 58 -10.57 -19.44 -5.95
N LYS A 59 -11.87 -19.39 -5.61
CA LYS A 59 -12.70 -18.19 -5.71
C LYS A 59 -12.18 -17.07 -4.80
N GLU A 60 -11.86 -17.39 -3.55
CA GLU A 60 -11.27 -16.44 -2.60
C GLU A 60 -9.88 -16.00 -3.05
N TRP A 61 -9.03 -16.93 -3.50
CA TRP A 61 -7.70 -16.60 -4.01
C TRP A 61 -7.74 -15.71 -5.25
N ASN A 62 -8.68 -15.92 -6.17
CA ASN A 62 -8.85 -15.06 -7.35
C ASN A 62 -9.24 -13.63 -6.95
N ALA A 63 -10.10 -13.47 -5.95
CA ALA A 63 -10.46 -12.15 -5.41
C ALA A 63 -9.26 -11.48 -4.71
N VAL A 64 -8.55 -12.22 -3.85
CA VAL A 64 -7.37 -11.73 -3.13
C VAL A 64 -6.25 -11.37 -4.10
N SER A 65 -5.93 -12.22 -5.07
CA SER A 65 -4.84 -11.97 -6.02
C SER A 65 -5.08 -10.73 -6.87
N LYS A 66 -6.31 -10.53 -7.36
CA LYS A 66 -6.68 -9.31 -8.10
C LYS A 66 -6.55 -8.05 -7.23
N ARG A 67 -7.02 -8.10 -5.98
CA ARG A 67 -6.90 -7.00 -5.01
C ARG A 67 -5.44 -6.69 -4.72
N VAL A 68 -4.64 -7.70 -4.39
CA VAL A 68 -3.22 -7.52 -4.02
C VAL A 68 -2.42 -6.99 -5.21
N ARG A 69 -2.61 -7.49 -6.44
CA ARG A 69 -1.92 -6.91 -7.60
C ARG A 69 -2.25 -5.43 -7.81
N LEU A 70 -3.50 -5.01 -7.60
CA LEU A 70 -3.86 -3.59 -7.65
C LEU A 70 -3.18 -2.81 -6.52
N GLN A 71 -3.19 -3.33 -5.30
CA GLN A 71 -2.49 -2.75 -4.15
C GLN A 71 -1.00 -2.54 -4.45
N LEU A 72 -0.30 -3.56 -4.93
CA LEU A 72 1.12 -3.48 -5.28
C LEU A 72 1.38 -2.45 -6.38
N ARG A 73 0.56 -2.40 -7.44
CA ARG A 73 0.69 -1.40 -8.52
C ARG A 73 0.48 0.03 -8.02
N VAL A 74 -0.47 0.24 -7.11
CA VAL A 74 -0.71 1.56 -6.52
C VAL A 74 0.41 1.95 -5.56
N ALA A 75 0.79 1.07 -4.62
CA ALA A 75 1.84 1.29 -3.62
C ALA A 75 3.19 1.64 -4.28
N THR A 76 3.58 0.91 -5.31
CA THR A 76 4.80 1.16 -6.10
C THR A 76 4.73 2.41 -6.97
N GLY A 77 3.60 3.11 -7.03
CA GLY A 77 3.45 4.28 -7.91
C GLY A 77 3.39 3.90 -9.41
N LEU A 78 3.19 2.64 -9.74
CA LEU A 78 3.09 2.12 -11.12
C LEU A 78 1.65 2.05 -11.64
N TRP A 79 0.68 2.61 -10.90
CA TRP A 79 -0.69 2.82 -11.35
C TRP A 79 -0.98 4.31 -11.61
N PRO A 80 -1.56 4.68 -12.77
CA PRO A 80 -1.65 3.86 -13.98
C PRO A 80 -0.25 3.47 -14.50
N ALA A 81 -0.19 2.47 -15.38
CA ALA A 81 1.08 1.95 -15.90
C ALA A 81 1.96 3.06 -16.48
N TRP A 82 3.25 2.98 -16.18
CA TRP A 82 4.26 3.82 -16.81
C TRP A 82 4.47 3.40 -18.26
N PRO A 83 4.81 4.34 -19.16
CA PRO A 83 5.06 4.02 -20.56
C PRO A 83 6.25 3.06 -20.69
N ARG A 84 6.11 2.06 -21.56
CA ARG A 84 7.19 1.17 -21.99
C ARG A 84 7.36 1.36 -23.50
N GLY A 85 8.57 1.72 -23.93
CA GLY A 85 8.94 1.81 -25.34
C GLY A 85 9.92 0.69 -25.73
N PRO A 86 10.34 0.62 -27.01
CA PRO A 86 11.43 -0.25 -27.42
C PRO A 86 12.67 -0.07 -26.54
N ILE A 87 13.43 -1.13 -26.32
CA ILE A 87 14.71 -1.06 -25.62
C ILE A 87 15.77 -0.63 -26.63
N LYS A 88 16.44 0.49 -26.35
CA LYS A 88 17.67 0.90 -27.04
C LYS A 88 18.83 0.60 -26.09
N SER A 89 19.43 -0.57 -26.25
CA SER A 89 20.56 -1.01 -25.42
C SER A 89 21.88 -0.83 -26.14
N VAL A 90 22.91 -0.55 -25.35
CA VAL A 90 24.31 -0.63 -25.76
C VAL A 90 24.91 -1.86 -25.09
N ILE A 91 25.53 -2.72 -25.88
CA ILE A 91 26.19 -3.96 -25.45
C ILE A 91 27.61 -3.91 -26.01
N TYR A 92 28.63 -3.99 -25.15
CA TYR A 92 30.02 -3.85 -25.59
C TYR A 92 31.00 -4.51 -24.61
N GLY A 93 32.31 -4.45 -24.92
CA GLY A 93 33.37 -4.91 -24.02
C GLY A 93 33.35 -6.42 -23.78
N LYS A 94 33.13 -7.21 -24.85
CA LYS A 94 33.03 -8.68 -24.78
C LYS A 94 34.31 -9.31 -24.22
N VAL A 95 34.16 -10.09 -23.16
CA VAL A 95 35.21 -10.90 -22.55
C VAL A 95 34.88 -12.38 -22.77
N ASP A 96 35.76 -13.10 -23.45
CA ASP A 96 35.66 -14.56 -23.64
C ASP A 96 36.25 -15.29 -22.41
N ARG A 97 35.54 -16.33 -21.95
CA ARG A 97 35.92 -17.19 -20.80
C ARG A 97 35.88 -18.67 -21.17
N GLY A 98 36.00 -18.98 -22.46
CA GLY A 98 35.96 -20.34 -22.98
C GLY A 98 34.53 -20.81 -23.20
N ASP A 99 33.79 -21.16 -22.14
CA ASP A 99 32.44 -21.73 -22.23
C ASP A 99 31.30 -20.69 -22.17
N TYR A 100 31.62 -19.44 -21.85
CA TYR A 100 30.69 -18.31 -21.90
C TYR A 100 31.43 -17.01 -22.24
N THR A 101 30.66 -15.96 -22.52
CA THR A 101 31.13 -14.59 -22.72
C THR A 101 30.43 -13.64 -21.76
N VAL A 102 31.09 -12.55 -21.39
CA VAL A 102 30.52 -11.47 -20.56
C VAL A 102 30.61 -10.15 -21.30
N GLU A 103 29.52 -9.41 -21.34
CA GLU A 103 29.43 -8.11 -22.00
C GLU A 103 28.85 -7.06 -21.04
N LYS A 104 29.30 -5.81 -21.17
CA LYS A 104 28.79 -4.66 -20.46
C LYS A 104 27.50 -4.19 -21.13
N VAL A 105 26.47 -3.83 -20.35
CA VAL A 105 25.19 -3.39 -20.88
C VAL A 105 24.68 -2.15 -20.16
N TYR A 106 24.16 -1.18 -20.94
CA TYR A 106 23.22 -0.19 -20.41
C TYR A 106 22.06 0.10 -21.36
N PHE A 107 20.94 0.53 -20.79
CA PHE A 107 19.80 1.09 -21.51
C PHE A 107 18.98 2.02 -20.61
N ALA A 108 18.26 2.96 -21.22
CA ALA A 108 17.33 3.82 -20.48
C ALA A 108 16.06 3.02 -20.12
N SER A 109 15.75 2.88 -18.82
CA SER A 109 14.43 2.35 -18.41
C SER A 109 13.36 3.43 -18.55
N LEU A 110 13.72 4.69 -18.28
CA LEU A 110 12.98 5.92 -18.57
C LEU A 110 13.95 6.99 -19.09
N PRO A 111 13.47 8.06 -19.76
CA PRO A 111 14.32 9.17 -20.15
C PRO A 111 15.18 9.67 -18.97
N GLY A 112 16.50 9.73 -19.16
CA GLY A 112 17.46 10.16 -18.16
C GLY A 112 17.70 9.22 -16.98
N HIS A 113 17.10 8.02 -16.92
CA HIS A 113 17.42 7.00 -15.92
C HIS A 113 17.83 5.68 -16.58
N TYR A 114 19.03 5.21 -16.21
CA TYR A 114 19.72 4.13 -16.89
C TYR A 114 19.79 2.87 -16.02
N VAL A 115 19.53 1.73 -16.64
CA VAL A 115 19.80 0.40 -16.07
C VAL A 115 21.11 -0.07 -16.66
N THR A 116 22.02 -0.47 -15.79
CA THR A 116 23.37 -0.96 -16.11
C THR A 116 23.52 -2.40 -15.63
N GLY A 117 24.44 -3.16 -16.22
CA GLY A 117 24.70 -4.53 -15.80
C GLY A 117 25.68 -5.30 -16.67
N SER A 118 25.77 -6.60 -16.39
CA SER A 118 26.53 -7.58 -17.17
C SER A 118 25.61 -8.61 -17.81
N LEU A 119 25.87 -8.89 -19.08
CA LEU A 119 25.20 -9.92 -19.85
C LEU A 119 26.15 -11.11 -20.03
N TYR A 120 25.80 -12.25 -19.45
CA TYR A 120 26.52 -13.50 -19.59
C TYR A 120 25.82 -14.35 -20.63
N ARG A 121 26.57 -14.83 -21.63
CA ARG A 121 26.05 -15.64 -22.73
C ARG A 121 26.81 -16.96 -22.85
N PRO A 122 26.13 -18.09 -23.06
CA PRO A 122 26.81 -19.34 -23.40
C PRO A 122 27.53 -19.21 -24.75
N LYS A 123 28.70 -19.82 -24.91
CA LYS A 123 29.33 -19.95 -26.24
C LYS A 123 28.62 -21.04 -27.06
N GLU A 124 28.61 -20.92 -28.38
CA GLU A 124 27.99 -21.91 -29.28
C GLU A 124 28.65 -23.29 -29.12
N GLY A 125 27.83 -24.36 -29.12
CA GLY A 125 28.31 -25.75 -28.97
C GLY A 125 27.34 -26.73 -28.31
N ARG A 126 26.31 -26.26 -27.58
CA ARG A 126 25.27 -27.12 -26.96
C ARG A 126 23.87 -26.97 -27.55
N SER A 127 23.67 -25.93 -28.35
CA SER A 127 22.45 -25.66 -29.09
C SER A 127 22.89 -25.03 -30.40
N GLY A 128 22.45 -25.58 -31.54
CA GLY A 128 22.91 -25.18 -32.86
C GLY A 128 22.77 -23.68 -33.11
N ALA A 129 23.57 -23.15 -34.02
CA ALA A 129 23.49 -21.75 -34.46
C ALA A 129 22.01 -21.37 -34.73
N GLY A 130 21.56 -20.25 -34.15
CA GLY A 130 20.17 -19.78 -34.27
C GLY A 130 19.16 -20.32 -33.22
N THR A 131 19.58 -21.16 -32.27
CA THR A 131 18.67 -21.64 -31.21
C THR A 131 18.46 -20.58 -30.12
N ARG A 132 17.22 -20.15 -29.92
CA ARG A 132 16.84 -19.27 -28.79
C ARG A 132 16.99 -19.99 -27.45
N ARG A 133 17.53 -19.30 -26.45
CA ARG A 133 17.93 -19.86 -25.15
C ARG A 133 17.08 -19.30 -24.00
N PRO A 134 16.91 -20.04 -22.90
CA PRO A 134 16.28 -19.48 -21.71
C PRO A 134 17.01 -18.24 -21.21
N GLY A 135 16.26 -17.22 -20.83
CA GLY A 135 16.78 -15.98 -20.25
C GLY A 135 16.62 -15.98 -18.73
N ILE A 136 17.62 -15.52 -17.99
CA ILE A 136 17.55 -15.40 -16.52
C ILE A 136 17.91 -13.98 -16.09
N LEU A 137 17.00 -13.34 -15.35
CA LEU A 137 17.26 -12.08 -14.68
C LEU A 137 17.81 -12.30 -13.28
N CYS A 138 18.85 -11.54 -12.96
CA CYS A 138 19.51 -11.61 -11.67
C CYS A 138 19.61 -10.26 -10.98
N PRO A 139 18.53 -9.72 -10.37
CA PRO A 139 18.68 -8.59 -9.47
C PRO A 139 19.58 -8.96 -8.27
N HIS A 140 20.42 -8.03 -7.84
CA HIS A 140 21.22 -8.19 -6.63
C HIS A 140 20.61 -7.45 -5.43
N GLY A 141 21.01 -7.85 -4.23
CA GLY A 141 20.69 -7.21 -2.96
C GLY A 141 21.79 -6.26 -2.50
N HIS A 142 21.79 -5.91 -1.22
CA HIS A 142 22.68 -4.89 -0.65
C HIS A 142 24.12 -5.38 -0.37
N TRP A 143 24.74 -6.06 -1.34
CA TRP A 143 26.17 -6.37 -1.27
C TRP A 143 27.00 -5.09 -1.42
N PRO A 144 28.10 -4.93 -0.66
CA PRO A 144 29.06 -3.85 -0.89
C PRO A 144 29.47 -3.78 -2.37
N ASN A 145 29.44 -2.58 -2.95
CA ASN A 145 29.71 -2.33 -4.38
C ASN A 145 28.80 -3.08 -5.38
N GLY A 146 27.67 -3.65 -4.92
CA GLY A 146 26.66 -4.25 -5.78
C GLY A 146 27.21 -5.39 -6.64
N ARG A 147 27.02 -5.30 -7.96
CA ARG A 147 27.52 -6.27 -8.95
C ARG A 147 29.04 -6.52 -8.87
N PHE A 148 29.82 -5.57 -8.35
CA PHE A 148 31.27 -5.67 -8.21
C PHE A 148 31.74 -6.29 -6.89
N TYR A 149 30.84 -6.87 -6.10
CA TYR A 149 31.17 -7.39 -4.78
C TYR A 149 32.35 -8.37 -4.79
N ASP A 150 33.32 -8.08 -3.93
CA ASP A 150 34.44 -8.92 -3.54
C ASP A 150 34.35 -9.14 -2.02
N ALA A 151 34.26 -10.40 -1.58
CA ALA A 151 34.20 -10.73 -0.17
C ALA A 151 35.55 -10.50 0.56
N GLY A 152 36.66 -10.47 -0.18
CA GLY A 152 38.02 -10.48 0.33
C GLY A 152 38.47 -11.88 0.78
N ALA A 153 39.77 -12.12 0.76
CA ALA A 153 40.38 -13.43 1.03
C ALA A 153 39.97 -14.02 2.39
N ALA A 154 39.94 -13.20 3.45
CA ALA A 154 39.59 -13.67 4.79
C ALA A 154 38.14 -14.21 4.88
N LYS A 155 37.16 -13.48 4.30
CA LYS A 155 35.77 -13.96 4.28
C LYS A 155 35.63 -15.17 3.35
N ALA A 156 36.33 -15.18 2.22
CA ALA A 156 36.34 -16.32 1.30
C ALA A 156 36.83 -17.61 1.99
N ALA A 157 37.98 -17.54 2.67
CA ALA A 157 38.52 -18.67 3.45
C ALA A 157 37.54 -19.13 4.55
N ALA A 158 36.87 -18.20 5.23
CA ALA A 158 35.86 -18.54 6.24
C ALA A 158 34.62 -19.24 5.64
N GLN A 159 34.16 -18.83 4.46
CA GLN A 159 33.06 -19.51 3.74
C GLN A 159 33.47 -20.93 3.33
N MET A 160 34.70 -21.11 2.84
CA MET A 160 35.23 -22.42 2.46
C MET A 160 35.38 -23.36 3.66
N LYS A 161 35.95 -22.87 4.77
CA LYS A 161 36.10 -23.65 6.01
C LYS A 161 34.77 -24.16 6.55
N LYS A 162 33.68 -23.40 6.36
CA LYS A 162 32.33 -23.79 6.80
C LYS A 162 31.57 -24.62 5.77
N GLY A 163 32.17 -24.94 4.61
CA GLY A 163 31.53 -25.72 3.55
C GLY A 163 30.44 -24.96 2.78
N ALA A 164 30.40 -23.62 2.88
CA ALA A 164 29.46 -22.81 2.12
C ALA A 164 29.87 -22.71 0.64
N GLU A 165 31.16 -22.76 0.37
CA GLU A 165 31.78 -22.60 -0.94
C GLU A 165 32.93 -23.60 -1.10
N LYS A 166 33.07 -24.22 -2.27
CA LYS A 166 34.15 -25.17 -2.57
C LYS A 166 35.35 -24.48 -3.21
N PHE A 167 35.11 -23.44 -4.02
CA PHE A 167 36.12 -22.77 -4.82
C PHE A 167 36.38 -21.37 -4.28
N GLU A 168 37.66 -20.94 -4.28
CA GLU A 168 38.04 -19.62 -3.79
C GLU A 168 37.40 -18.50 -4.63
N ALA A 169 37.36 -18.66 -5.96
CA ALA A 169 36.71 -17.70 -6.86
C ALA A 169 35.22 -17.51 -6.51
N GLY A 170 34.50 -18.60 -6.22
CA GLY A 170 33.11 -18.57 -5.79
C GLY A 170 32.92 -17.92 -4.42
N ALA A 171 33.81 -18.22 -3.48
CA ALA A 171 33.78 -17.64 -2.15
C ALA A 171 34.09 -16.14 -2.14
N ARG A 172 34.96 -15.69 -3.04
CA ARG A 172 35.34 -14.29 -3.20
C ARG A 172 34.32 -13.50 -4.03
N PHE A 173 33.79 -14.09 -5.11
CA PHE A 173 32.87 -13.45 -6.06
C PHE A 173 31.57 -14.26 -6.26
N PRO A 174 30.75 -14.46 -5.20
CA PRO A 174 29.58 -15.34 -5.26
C PRO A 174 28.51 -14.86 -6.24
N LEU A 175 28.43 -13.54 -6.50
CA LEU A 175 27.55 -12.99 -7.51
C LEU A 175 27.97 -13.41 -8.92
N GLN A 176 29.28 -13.43 -9.23
CA GLN A 176 29.78 -13.88 -10.53
C GLN A 176 29.60 -15.40 -10.68
N ALA A 177 29.94 -16.18 -9.65
CA ALA A 177 29.78 -17.63 -9.65
C ALA A 177 28.39 -18.08 -10.12
N ARG A 178 27.36 -17.41 -9.60
CA ARG A 178 25.96 -17.60 -9.99
C ARG A 178 25.71 -17.36 -11.48
N MET A 179 26.20 -16.24 -12.03
CA MET A 179 25.97 -15.90 -13.44
C MET A 179 26.73 -16.85 -14.36
N VAL A 180 27.97 -17.16 -14.00
CA VAL A 180 28.86 -18.04 -14.74
C VAL A 180 28.26 -19.44 -14.87
N GLN A 181 27.83 -20.03 -13.76
CA GLN A 181 27.25 -21.37 -13.81
C GLN A 181 25.93 -21.41 -14.58
N LEU A 182 25.06 -20.41 -14.43
CA LEU A 182 23.83 -20.32 -15.22
C LEU A 182 24.11 -20.16 -16.74
N ALA A 183 25.14 -19.40 -17.12
CA ALA A 183 25.57 -19.31 -18.51
C ALA A 183 26.12 -20.66 -19.03
N ARG A 184 26.91 -21.37 -18.22
CA ARG A 184 27.40 -22.73 -18.52
C ARG A 184 26.27 -23.77 -18.64
N MET A 185 25.15 -23.52 -17.98
CA MET A 185 23.92 -24.32 -18.11
C MET A 185 23.13 -24.00 -19.39
N GLY A 186 23.62 -23.07 -20.23
CA GLY A 186 23.00 -22.73 -21.51
C GLY A 186 22.01 -21.57 -21.46
N CYS A 187 21.97 -20.80 -20.37
CA CYS A 187 21.06 -19.66 -20.22
C CYS A 187 21.74 -18.33 -20.58
N VAL A 188 21.00 -17.39 -21.16
CA VAL A 188 21.42 -15.99 -21.28
C VAL A 188 21.07 -15.29 -19.97
N VAL A 189 22.05 -14.72 -19.28
CA VAL A 189 21.86 -14.18 -17.92
C VAL A 189 22.15 -12.69 -17.89
N PHE A 190 21.20 -11.91 -17.38
CA PHE A 190 21.39 -10.48 -17.17
C PHE A 190 21.41 -10.13 -15.69
N HIS A 191 22.59 -9.77 -15.19
CA HIS A 191 22.84 -9.29 -13.83
C HIS A 191 22.88 -7.78 -13.85
N TYR A 192 21.88 -7.13 -13.27
CA TYR A 192 21.70 -5.68 -13.39
C TYR A 192 21.71 -4.98 -12.04
N ASP A 193 22.08 -3.72 -12.10
CA ASP A 193 22.38 -2.92 -10.93
C ASP A 193 21.10 -2.41 -10.26
N MET A 194 21.15 -2.44 -8.93
CA MET A 194 20.21 -1.74 -8.07
C MET A 194 20.42 -0.22 -8.22
N VAL A 195 19.35 0.56 -8.08
CA VAL A 195 19.47 2.03 -8.14
C VAL A 195 20.39 2.52 -7.02
N GLY A 196 21.39 3.33 -7.35
CA GLY A 196 22.39 3.85 -6.41
C GLY A 196 23.53 2.88 -6.08
N TYR A 197 23.66 1.78 -6.82
CA TYR A 197 24.77 0.83 -6.73
C TYR A 197 25.49 0.69 -8.05
N ALA A 198 26.78 0.30 -7.99
CA ALA A 198 27.64 0.09 -9.15
C ALA A 198 27.54 1.28 -10.13
N ASP A 199 27.27 1.03 -11.41
CA ASP A 199 27.19 2.08 -12.43
C ASP A 199 25.85 2.85 -12.41
N SER A 200 24.83 2.38 -11.66
CA SER A 200 23.53 3.04 -11.53
C SER A 200 23.54 4.15 -10.46
N GLY A 201 24.63 4.92 -10.35
CA GLY A 201 24.91 5.86 -9.26
C GLY A 201 24.23 7.23 -9.32
N ALA A 202 23.61 7.62 -10.44
CA ALA A 202 23.02 8.96 -10.61
C ALA A 202 21.92 9.30 -9.59
N LEU A 203 21.22 8.28 -9.09
CA LEU A 203 20.21 8.43 -8.04
C LEU A 203 20.70 7.77 -6.76
N PRO A 204 20.60 8.42 -5.59
CA PRO A 204 21.06 7.84 -4.33
C PRO A 204 20.16 6.68 -3.90
N HIS A 205 20.75 5.70 -3.20
CA HIS A 205 20.02 4.48 -2.81
C HIS A 205 19.10 4.65 -1.57
N ARG A 206 19.48 5.47 -0.58
CA ARG A 206 18.77 5.53 0.72
C ARG A 206 18.05 6.85 1.00
N SER A 207 18.15 7.82 0.10
CA SER A 207 17.62 9.17 0.27
C SER A 207 16.84 9.63 -0.97
N GLY A 208 16.23 10.82 -0.88
CA GLY A 208 15.61 11.48 -2.04
C GLY A 208 14.15 11.14 -2.34
N PHE A 209 13.62 10.05 -1.79
CA PHE A 209 12.22 9.61 -1.99
C PHE A 209 11.40 9.47 -0.70
N GLY A 210 11.95 9.88 0.44
CA GLY A 210 11.30 9.77 1.75
C GLY A 210 10.57 11.01 2.25
N ASP A 211 10.72 12.14 1.54
CA ASP A 211 10.11 13.41 1.92
C ASP A 211 8.60 13.46 1.60
N VAL A 212 7.89 14.38 2.25
CA VAL A 212 6.44 14.53 2.08
C VAL A 212 6.02 14.77 0.62
N PRO A 213 6.72 15.61 -0.18
CA PRO A 213 6.38 15.77 -1.59
C PRO A 213 6.47 14.49 -2.43
N ALA A 214 7.44 13.60 -2.17
CA ALA A 214 7.55 12.31 -2.84
C ALA A 214 6.43 11.35 -2.39
N VAL A 215 6.15 11.31 -1.08
CA VAL A 215 5.10 10.48 -0.48
C VAL A 215 3.72 10.84 -1.04
N LEU A 216 3.37 12.13 -1.08
CA LEU A 216 2.10 12.61 -1.65
C LEU A 216 1.94 12.31 -3.15
N ARG A 217 3.05 12.03 -3.85
CA ARG A 217 3.07 11.67 -5.28
C ARG A 217 3.34 10.18 -5.54
N LEU A 218 3.47 9.36 -4.49
CA LEU A 218 3.92 7.96 -4.59
C LEU A 218 5.20 7.79 -5.43
N GLN A 219 6.12 8.73 -5.33
CA GLN A 219 7.47 8.59 -5.87
C GLN A 219 8.28 7.80 -4.84
N ASN A 220 8.67 6.58 -5.17
CA ASN A 220 9.43 5.73 -4.26
C ASN A 220 10.42 4.82 -5.00
N LEU A 221 11.47 4.43 -4.30
CA LEU A 221 12.57 3.65 -4.87
C LEU A 221 12.17 2.20 -5.18
N MET A 222 11.32 1.60 -4.35
CA MET A 222 10.72 0.27 -4.61
C MET A 222 10.05 0.23 -5.99
N GLY A 223 9.23 1.23 -6.30
CA GLY A 223 8.57 1.36 -7.59
C GLY A 223 9.51 1.53 -8.77
N LEU A 224 10.54 2.37 -8.62
CA LEU A 224 11.56 2.54 -9.65
C LEU A 224 12.33 1.24 -9.91
N GLN A 225 12.76 0.54 -8.85
CA GLN A 225 13.47 -0.73 -9.00
C GLN A 225 12.59 -1.81 -9.65
N THR A 226 11.33 -1.93 -9.22
CA THR A 226 10.39 -2.87 -9.86
C THR A 226 10.16 -2.51 -11.33
N PHE A 227 10.13 -1.22 -11.67
CA PHE A 227 10.04 -0.80 -13.07
C PHE A 227 11.31 -1.12 -13.86
N ASN A 228 12.50 -0.94 -13.28
CA ASN A 228 13.76 -1.38 -13.90
C ASN A 228 13.74 -2.89 -14.15
N SER A 229 13.21 -3.69 -13.23
CA SER A 229 13.01 -5.12 -13.43
C SER A 229 12.06 -5.43 -14.60
N PHE A 230 10.98 -4.67 -14.79
CA PHE A 230 10.13 -4.81 -15.99
C PHE A 230 10.90 -4.51 -17.27
N ARG A 231 11.70 -3.45 -17.27
CA ARG A 231 12.51 -3.04 -18.43
C ARG A 231 13.67 -4.00 -18.68
N ALA A 232 14.19 -4.67 -17.66
CA ALA A 232 15.16 -5.75 -17.80
C ALA A 232 14.55 -7.00 -18.47
N VAL A 233 13.27 -7.31 -18.20
CA VAL A 233 12.55 -8.36 -18.97
C VAL A 233 12.38 -7.91 -20.43
N ASP A 234 11.98 -6.65 -20.66
CA ASP A 234 11.86 -6.11 -22.01
C ASP A 234 13.20 -6.18 -22.77
N PHE A 235 14.32 -5.96 -22.08
CA PHE A 235 15.66 -6.09 -22.65
C PHE A 235 15.97 -7.54 -23.04
N LEU A 236 15.78 -8.51 -22.14
CA LEU A 236 16.00 -9.92 -22.48
C LEU A 236 15.15 -10.36 -23.68
N GLU A 237 13.88 -9.99 -23.74
CA GLU A 237 13.00 -10.33 -24.88
C GLU A 237 13.39 -9.64 -26.19
N SER A 238 14.17 -8.55 -26.13
CA SER A 238 14.69 -7.88 -27.32
C SER A 238 15.94 -8.56 -27.92
N LEU A 239 16.59 -9.45 -27.17
CA LEU A 239 17.78 -10.16 -27.65
C LEU A 239 17.37 -11.30 -28.60
N PRO A 240 17.99 -11.40 -29.79
CA PRO A 240 17.59 -12.39 -30.80
C PRO A 240 17.84 -13.85 -30.36
N ASP A 241 18.79 -14.04 -29.44
CA ASP A 241 19.20 -15.33 -28.89
C ASP A 241 18.43 -15.76 -27.62
N VAL A 242 17.42 -14.99 -27.19
CA VAL A 242 16.59 -15.31 -26.01
C VAL A 242 15.20 -15.83 -26.40
N ASP A 243 14.77 -16.89 -25.72
CA ASP A 243 13.41 -17.41 -25.78
C ASP A 243 12.54 -16.74 -24.72
N GLY A 244 11.72 -15.76 -25.14
CA GLY A 244 10.76 -15.07 -24.26
C GLY A 244 9.73 -15.98 -23.58
N LYS A 245 9.56 -17.23 -24.04
CA LYS A 245 8.70 -18.21 -23.35
C LYS A 245 9.41 -18.93 -22.20
N ARG A 246 10.72 -18.76 -22.02
CA ARG A 246 11.57 -19.41 -21.00
C ARG A 246 12.39 -18.37 -20.23
N ILE A 247 11.70 -17.44 -19.57
CA ILE A 247 12.33 -16.43 -18.70
C ILE A 247 12.26 -16.87 -17.23
N ALA A 248 13.39 -16.84 -16.51
CA ALA A 248 13.44 -17.02 -15.06
C ALA A 248 13.98 -15.78 -14.34
N VAL A 249 13.78 -15.72 -13.03
CA VAL A 249 14.27 -14.63 -12.18
C VAL A 249 14.83 -15.21 -10.88
N THR A 250 16.03 -14.79 -10.48
CA THR A 250 16.63 -15.16 -9.18
C THR A 250 17.46 -14.04 -8.58
N GLY A 251 17.29 -13.80 -7.28
CA GLY A 251 17.95 -12.74 -6.55
C GLY A 251 17.94 -13.06 -5.07
N ALA A 252 18.93 -12.54 -4.33
CA ALA A 252 19.01 -12.74 -2.88
C ALA A 252 18.83 -11.42 -2.12
N SER A 253 18.27 -11.49 -0.90
CA SER A 253 18.02 -10.32 -0.05
C SER A 253 17.16 -9.26 -0.78
N GLY A 254 17.60 -8.01 -0.89
CA GLY A 254 16.93 -6.99 -1.72
C GLY A 254 16.70 -7.42 -3.19
N GLY A 255 17.56 -8.25 -3.76
CA GLY A 255 17.34 -8.86 -5.08
C GLY A 255 16.26 -9.95 -5.05
N GLY A 256 16.12 -10.65 -3.93
CA GLY A 256 14.98 -11.54 -3.65
C GLY A 256 13.67 -10.75 -3.57
N THR A 257 13.70 -9.56 -2.96
CA THR A 257 12.57 -8.61 -2.97
C THR A 257 12.14 -8.26 -4.38
N GLN A 258 13.08 -7.86 -5.25
CA GLN A 258 12.74 -7.56 -6.65
C GLN A 258 12.29 -8.80 -7.43
N THR A 259 12.82 -9.99 -7.10
CA THR A 259 12.42 -11.26 -7.74
C THR A 259 10.93 -11.54 -7.51
N PHE A 260 10.47 -11.58 -6.25
CA PHE A 260 9.05 -11.89 -5.99
C PHE A 260 8.13 -10.73 -6.38
N MET A 261 8.58 -9.47 -6.32
CA MET A 261 7.81 -8.31 -6.78
C MET A 261 7.61 -8.31 -8.31
N LEU A 262 8.66 -8.62 -9.07
CA LEU A 262 8.57 -8.76 -10.53
C LEU A 262 7.60 -9.89 -10.90
N CYS A 263 7.76 -11.07 -10.30
CA CYS A 263 6.90 -12.23 -10.52
C CYS A 263 5.43 -11.98 -10.11
N ALA A 264 5.20 -11.12 -9.12
CA ALA A 264 3.86 -10.72 -8.71
C ALA A 264 3.19 -9.71 -9.68
N LEU A 265 3.93 -8.99 -10.52
CA LEU A 265 3.37 -7.88 -11.30
C LEU A 265 3.51 -8.02 -12.81
N ASP A 266 4.46 -8.84 -13.28
CA ASP A 266 4.68 -9.19 -14.68
C ASP A 266 4.42 -10.70 -14.89
N GLN A 267 3.78 -11.05 -16.00
CA GLN A 267 3.33 -12.43 -16.26
C GLN A 267 4.32 -13.23 -17.12
N ARG A 268 5.36 -12.56 -17.64
CA ARG A 268 6.37 -13.19 -18.51
C ARG A 268 7.31 -14.16 -17.79
N PRO A 269 7.79 -13.88 -16.55
CA PRO A 269 8.58 -14.86 -15.82
C PRO A 269 7.84 -16.19 -15.65
N ARG A 270 8.56 -17.28 -15.90
CA ARG A 270 8.07 -18.66 -15.86
C ARG A 270 8.60 -19.47 -14.70
N VAL A 271 9.80 -19.17 -14.22
CA VAL A 271 10.45 -19.84 -13.08
C VAL A 271 11.03 -18.78 -12.15
N ALA A 272 10.93 -18.98 -10.84
CA ALA A 272 11.46 -18.02 -9.87
C ALA A 272 12.26 -18.69 -8.76
N PHE A 273 13.31 -18.00 -8.30
CA PHE A 273 14.04 -18.37 -7.09
C PHE A 273 14.42 -17.14 -6.26
N PRO A 274 13.52 -16.60 -5.42
CA PRO A 274 13.88 -15.59 -4.43
C PRO A 274 14.63 -16.23 -3.25
N ALA A 275 15.91 -15.91 -3.10
CA ALA A 275 16.77 -16.43 -2.05
C ALA A 275 16.81 -15.50 -0.83
N VAL A 276 16.81 -16.09 0.38
CA VAL A 276 17.04 -15.42 1.68
C VAL A 276 16.31 -14.09 1.84
N MET A 277 15.02 -14.03 1.45
CA MET A 277 14.23 -12.81 1.59
C MET A 277 12.75 -13.02 1.93
N VAL A 278 12.07 -13.94 1.26
CA VAL A 278 10.65 -14.22 1.54
C VAL A 278 10.56 -14.83 2.94
N SER A 279 9.80 -14.19 3.82
CA SER A 279 9.67 -14.63 5.21
C SER A 279 8.33 -14.20 5.82
N THR A 280 7.95 -14.84 6.93
CA THR A 280 6.89 -14.38 7.83
C THR A 280 7.39 -13.43 8.91
N ASP A 281 8.70 -13.24 9.01
CA ASP A 281 9.34 -12.47 10.07
C ASP A 281 9.70 -11.10 9.45
N MET A 282 10.98 -10.81 9.17
CA MET A 282 11.37 -9.52 8.57
C MET A 282 10.91 -9.36 7.10
N GLN A 283 10.31 -8.21 6.77
CA GLN A 283 9.62 -8.01 5.49
C GLN A 283 10.40 -7.18 4.44
N GLY A 284 11.56 -6.60 4.78
CA GLY A 284 12.42 -5.78 3.92
C GLY A 284 13.00 -4.61 4.68
N GLY A 285 14.33 -4.47 4.75
CA GLY A 285 14.99 -3.56 5.69
C GLY A 285 15.31 -2.19 5.11
N CYS A 286 15.27 -2.07 3.80
CA CYS A 286 15.64 -0.86 3.08
C CYS A 286 14.42 -0.10 2.53
N VAL A 287 14.61 1.19 2.24
CA VAL A 287 13.64 2.04 1.54
C VAL A 287 13.33 1.53 0.12
N CYS A 288 14.25 0.76 -0.49
CA CYS A 288 14.04 0.13 -1.79
C CYS A 288 13.15 -1.13 -1.74
N GLU A 289 12.81 -1.59 -0.54
CA GLU A 289 11.99 -2.80 -0.28
C GLU A 289 10.65 -2.45 0.36
N ASN A 290 10.37 -1.15 0.54
CA ASN A 290 9.22 -0.64 1.27
C ASN A 290 8.60 0.56 0.55
N CYS A 291 7.28 0.68 0.64
CA CYS A 291 6.53 1.85 0.23
C CYS A 291 5.19 1.88 0.96
N CYS A 292 4.53 3.05 0.99
CA CYS A 292 3.19 3.17 1.58
C CYS A 292 2.19 2.23 0.87
N PHE A 293 1.28 1.64 1.64
CA PHE A 293 0.26 0.68 1.22
C PHE A 293 0.77 -0.68 0.74
N LEU A 294 2.06 -1.01 0.93
CA LEU A 294 2.63 -2.26 0.43
C LEU A 294 2.02 -3.50 1.10
N ARG A 295 1.98 -3.54 2.44
CA ARG A 295 1.62 -4.70 3.27
C ARG A 295 0.43 -4.54 4.24
N PRO A 296 -0.46 -3.53 4.19
CA PRO A 296 -1.73 -3.62 4.91
C PRO A 296 -2.49 -4.90 4.52
N GLY A 297 -2.74 -5.78 5.50
CA GLY A 297 -3.50 -7.02 5.34
C GLY A 297 -2.81 -8.14 4.54
N ILE A 298 -1.51 -8.03 4.24
CA ILE A 298 -0.71 -9.05 3.52
C ILE A 298 0.71 -9.11 4.08
N ASN A 299 1.51 -10.09 3.63
CA ASN A 299 2.95 -10.20 3.91
C ASN A 299 3.73 -10.61 2.65
N ASN A 300 5.04 -10.79 2.75
CA ASN A 300 5.90 -11.23 1.64
C ASN A 300 5.51 -12.63 1.13
N ILE A 301 4.96 -13.52 1.98
CA ILE A 301 4.44 -14.83 1.55
C ILE A 301 3.26 -14.65 0.59
N THR A 302 2.32 -13.75 0.91
CA THR A 302 1.18 -13.42 0.02
C THR A 302 1.67 -12.91 -1.34
N ILE A 303 2.70 -12.06 -1.35
CA ILE A 303 3.25 -11.50 -2.60
C ILE A 303 3.96 -12.59 -3.40
N ALA A 304 4.72 -13.49 -2.77
CA ALA A 304 5.33 -14.62 -3.46
C ALA A 304 4.27 -15.60 -4.02
N ALA A 305 3.21 -15.87 -3.26
CA ALA A 305 2.10 -16.74 -3.66
C ALA A 305 1.39 -16.26 -4.94
N LEU A 306 1.46 -14.96 -5.26
CA LEU A 306 0.94 -14.40 -6.50
C LEU A 306 1.60 -14.97 -7.77
N PHE A 307 2.71 -15.70 -7.66
CA PHE A 307 3.30 -16.40 -8.80
C PHE A 307 2.62 -17.74 -9.11
N ALA A 308 1.79 -18.26 -8.20
CA ALA A 308 1.07 -19.51 -8.40
C ALA A 308 0.21 -19.48 -9.68
N PRO A 309 0.16 -20.59 -10.44
CA PRO A 309 0.77 -21.90 -10.18
C PRO A 309 2.15 -22.10 -10.86
N ARG A 310 2.96 -21.06 -11.08
CA ARG A 310 4.26 -21.22 -11.77
C ARG A 310 5.37 -21.71 -10.84
N PRO A 311 6.36 -22.48 -11.32
CA PRO A 311 7.43 -23.02 -10.48
C PRO A 311 8.23 -21.98 -9.70
N MET A 312 8.19 -22.04 -8.36
CA MET A 312 9.00 -21.21 -7.47
C MET A 312 9.68 -22.04 -6.38
N ALA A 313 10.98 -21.88 -6.22
CA ALA A 313 11.69 -22.39 -5.05
C ALA A 313 12.33 -21.25 -4.25
N LEU A 314 12.52 -21.45 -2.95
CA LEU A 314 13.09 -20.45 -2.05
C LEU A 314 14.20 -21.05 -1.20
N SER A 315 15.25 -20.28 -0.93
CA SER A 315 16.24 -20.63 0.09
C SER A 315 16.07 -19.77 1.34
N GLY A 316 16.33 -20.37 2.50
CA GLY A 316 16.51 -19.69 3.77
C GLY A 316 17.87 -19.94 4.39
N ALA A 317 18.22 -19.15 5.40
CA ALA A 317 19.48 -19.20 6.12
C ALA A 317 19.27 -18.91 7.62
N ASP A 318 20.34 -18.88 8.42
CA ASP A 318 20.34 -18.35 9.78
C ASP A 318 20.18 -16.82 9.79
N ASP A 319 18.96 -16.41 9.44
CA ASP A 319 18.48 -15.03 9.39
C ASP A 319 16.94 -15.02 9.52
N TRP A 320 16.28 -13.93 9.13
CA TRP A 320 14.82 -13.81 9.17
C TRP A 320 14.04 -14.83 8.32
N THR A 321 14.70 -15.57 7.43
CA THR A 321 14.13 -16.64 6.61
C THR A 321 14.25 -18.02 7.24
N ILE A 322 14.82 -18.14 8.45
CA ILE A 322 15.04 -19.43 9.12
C ILE A 322 13.75 -20.28 9.21
N ASN A 323 12.60 -19.62 9.35
CA ASN A 323 11.28 -20.23 9.49
C ASN A 323 10.56 -20.47 8.14
N ILE A 324 11.23 -20.34 6.98
CA ILE A 324 10.54 -20.48 5.69
C ILE A 324 9.94 -21.88 5.50
N GLU A 325 10.61 -22.95 5.93
CA GLU A 325 10.10 -24.33 5.81
C GLU A 325 8.88 -24.58 6.71
N THR A 326 8.84 -24.00 7.91
CA THR A 326 7.84 -24.29 8.94
C THR A 326 6.65 -23.33 8.92
N ARG A 327 6.83 -22.09 8.45
CA ARG A 327 5.78 -21.06 8.44
C ARG A 327 5.38 -20.60 7.03
N GLY A 328 6.34 -20.28 6.16
CA GLY A 328 6.03 -19.72 4.85
C GLY A 328 5.67 -20.76 3.78
N LEU A 329 6.40 -21.87 3.70
CA LEU A 329 6.15 -22.93 2.72
C LEU A 329 4.76 -23.59 2.88
N PRO A 330 4.25 -23.85 4.10
CA PRO A 330 2.89 -24.37 4.27
C PRO A 330 1.82 -23.43 3.69
N GLU A 331 1.94 -22.12 3.92
CA GLU A 331 1.05 -21.10 3.36
C GLU A 331 1.12 -21.08 1.83
N LEU A 332 2.34 -21.16 1.25
CA LEU A 332 2.53 -21.25 -0.20
C LEU A 332 1.91 -22.54 -0.77
N LYS A 333 2.12 -23.69 -0.12
CA LYS A 333 1.54 -24.98 -0.53
C LYS A 333 0.02 -24.97 -0.48
N THR A 334 -0.59 -24.26 0.48
CA THR A 334 -2.05 -24.07 0.48
C THR A 334 -2.51 -23.42 -0.82
N ILE A 335 -1.87 -22.31 -1.23
CA ILE A 335 -2.25 -21.60 -2.45
C ILE A 335 -1.99 -22.42 -3.71
N TYR A 336 -0.80 -23.01 -3.84
CA TYR A 336 -0.48 -23.85 -4.99
C TYR A 336 -1.38 -25.10 -5.06
N GLY A 337 -1.79 -25.64 -3.91
CA GLY A 337 -2.77 -26.72 -3.79
C GLY A 337 -4.15 -26.37 -4.36
N LEU A 338 -4.58 -25.09 -4.30
CA LEU A 338 -5.84 -24.64 -4.93
C LEU A 338 -5.85 -24.82 -6.46
N PHE A 339 -4.66 -24.96 -7.06
CA PHE A 339 -4.49 -25.24 -8.49
C PHE A 339 -4.16 -26.70 -8.78
N GLY A 340 -4.10 -27.56 -7.76
CA GLY A 340 -3.60 -28.94 -7.89
C GLY A 340 -2.11 -29.00 -8.27
N LYS A 341 -1.31 -28.01 -7.86
CA LYS A 341 0.10 -27.82 -8.25
C LYS A 341 1.04 -27.59 -7.07
N SER A 342 0.80 -28.25 -5.93
CA SER A 342 1.60 -28.07 -4.70
C SER A 342 3.07 -28.47 -4.83
N GLU A 343 3.41 -29.28 -5.84
CA GLU A 343 4.76 -29.68 -6.23
C GLU A 343 5.56 -28.54 -6.90
N LEU A 344 4.88 -27.54 -7.46
CA LEU A 344 5.51 -26.39 -8.12
C LEU A 344 5.98 -25.31 -7.15
N VAL A 345 5.94 -25.58 -5.84
CA VAL A 345 6.53 -24.71 -4.82
C VAL A 345 7.33 -25.48 -3.79
N HIS A 346 8.56 -25.02 -3.52
CA HIS A 346 9.45 -25.64 -2.56
C HIS A 346 10.26 -24.59 -1.80
N ALA A 347 10.71 -24.91 -0.59
CA ALA A 347 11.64 -24.07 0.16
C ALA A 347 12.61 -24.94 0.96
N LYS A 348 13.85 -24.48 1.10
CA LYS A 348 14.86 -25.12 1.95
C LYS A 348 15.64 -24.09 2.74
N CYS A 349 15.73 -24.28 4.05
CA CYS A 349 16.58 -23.49 4.93
C CYS A 349 17.91 -24.22 5.17
N TYR A 350 19.00 -23.46 5.16
CA TYR A 350 20.34 -23.93 5.48
C TYR A 350 20.88 -23.17 6.71
N PRO A 351 20.42 -23.51 7.93
CA PRO A 351 20.71 -22.75 9.15
C PRO A 351 22.18 -22.82 9.59
N GLN A 352 22.99 -23.71 9.01
CA GLN A 352 24.43 -23.73 9.23
C GLN A 352 25.16 -22.53 8.59
N PHE A 353 24.47 -21.76 7.74
CA PHE A 353 25.02 -20.57 7.08
C PHE A 353 24.20 -19.33 7.44
N GLY A 354 24.86 -18.19 7.67
CA GLY A 354 24.19 -16.90 7.88
C GLY A 354 23.63 -16.30 6.57
N HIS A 355 23.21 -15.04 6.57
CA HIS A 355 22.60 -14.38 5.40
C HIS A 355 23.49 -14.37 4.14
N ASN A 356 23.22 -15.25 3.17
CA ASN A 356 24.03 -15.40 1.95
C ASN A 356 23.27 -16.04 0.75
N TYR A 357 23.95 -16.14 -0.40
CA TYR A 357 23.53 -16.98 -1.54
C TYR A 357 24.69 -17.86 -2.02
N ASN A 358 25.12 -18.75 -1.14
CA ASN A 358 26.31 -19.61 -1.28
C ASN A 358 26.12 -20.76 -2.27
N GLN A 359 27.20 -21.50 -2.55
CA GLN A 359 27.19 -22.62 -3.50
C GLN A 359 26.11 -23.66 -3.20
N VAL A 360 25.89 -24.04 -1.93
CA VAL A 360 24.89 -25.04 -1.55
C VAL A 360 23.48 -24.62 -1.99
N SER A 361 23.11 -23.37 -1.68
CA SER A 361 21.80 -22.82 -2.08
C SER A 361 21.73 -22.49 -3.58
N ARG A 362 22.86 -22.17 -4.22
CA ARG A 362 22.95 -22.00 -5.69
C ARG A 362 22.74 -23.32 -6.42
N GLU A 363 23.30 -24.43 -5.96
CA GLU A 363 23.11 -25.76 -6.58
C GLU A 363 21.67 -26.25 -6.49
N MET A 364 20.97 -25.96 -5.38
CA MET A 364 19.51 -26.14 -5.29
C MET A 364 18.78 -25.30 -6.36
N MET A 365 19.17 -24.04 -6.53
CA MET A 365 18.58 -23.19 -7.57
C MET A 365 18.90 -23.69 -8.98
N TYR A 366 20.12 -24.15 -9.24
CA TYR A 366 20.51 -24.70 -10.55
C TYR A 366 19.67 -25.92 -10.90
N ALA A 367 19.46 -26.85 -9.97
CA ALA A 367 18.57 -27.99 -10.18
C ALA A 367 17.13 -27.54 -10.50
N TRP A 368 16.61 -26.54 -9.76
CA TRP A 368 15.28 -25.97 -10.02
C TRP A 368 15.17 -25.36 -11.43
N MET A 369 16.18 -24.58 -11.85
CA MET A 369 16.22 -23.98 -13.18
C MET A 369 16.36 -25.06 -14.27
N ASN A 370 17.22 -26.07 -14.06
CA ASN A 370 17.39 -27.20 -14.98
C ASN A 370 16.06 -27.88 -15.29
N GLN A 371 15.32 -28.23 -14.23
CA GLN A 371 14.03 -28.90 -14.33
C GLN A 371 12.98 -28.04 -15.06
N TYR A 372 12.76 -26.81 -14.59
CA TYR A 372 11.60 -26.02 -15.03
C TYR A 372 11.84 -25.13 -16.25
N LEU A 373 13.10 -24.84 -16.60
CA LEU A 373 13.46 -24.30 -17.91
C LEU A 373 13.72 -25.39 -18.96
N LYS A 374 13.68 -26.66 -18.55
CA LYS A 374 13.89 -27.84 -19.39
C LYS A 374 15.25 -27.79 -20.10
N LEU A 375 16.32 -27.60 -19.32
CA LEU A 375 17.68 -27.49 -19.87
C LEU A 375 18.26 -28.85 -20.29
N GLY A 376 17.72 -29.96 -19.77
CA GLY A 376 18.12 -31.31 -20.16
C GLY A 376 19.50 -31.72 -19.65
N LEU A 377 20.00 -31.07 -18.59
CA LEU A 377 21.29 -31.41 -17.99
C LEU A 377 21.13 -32.55 -16.99
N VAL A 378 22.17 -33.38 -16.86
CA VAL A 378 22.20 -34.50 -15.91
C VAL A 378 22.44 -33.99 -14.50
N ASP A 379 21.56 -34.35 -13.58
CA ASP A 379 21.71 -34.04 -12.15
C ASP A 379 22.74 -34.97 -11.46
N PRO A 380 23.37 -34.53 -10.35
CA PRO A 380 23.23 -33.21 -9.74
C PRO A 380 24.00 -32.12 -10.50
N ILE A 381 23.40 -30.94 -10.65
CA ILE A 381 24.12 -29.77 -11.20
C ILE A 381 25.13 -29.26 -10.16
N ARG A 382 26.42 -29.53 -10.41
CA ARG A 382 27.52 -29.02 -9.59
C ARG A 382 28.11 -27.76 -10.18
N GLU A 383 28.34 -26.77 -9.31
CA GLU A 383 29.08 -25.57 -9.70
C GLU A 383 30.53 -25.94 -10.04
N ARG A 384 31.11 -25.28 -11.04
CA ARG A 384 32.52 -25.43 -11.42
C ARG A 384 33.26 -24.13 -11.16
N ASP A 385 34.56 -24.24 -10.90
CA ASP A 385 35.43 -23.08 -10.71
C ASP A 385 35.47 -22.16 -11.95
N PHE A 386 35.87 -20.91 -11.77
CA PHE A 386 35.93 -19.90 -12.83
C PHE A 386 36.99 -18.84 -12.56
N GLU A 387 37.47 -18.20 -13.62
CA GLU A 387 38.34 -17.03 -13.52
C GLU A 387 37.48 -15.75 -13.36
N PRO A 388 37.52 -15.06 -12.20
CA PRO A 388 36.73 -13.85 -11.97
C PRO A 388 37.11 -12.72 -12.93
N ILE A 389 36.13 -11.89 -13.27
CA ILE A 389 36.39 -10.63 -13.95
C ILE A 389 36.47 -9.54 -12.90
N VAL A 390 37.59 -8.80 -12.87
CA VAL A 390 37.79 -7.71 -11.91
C VAL A 390 36.84 -6.53 -12.20
N PRO A 391 36.45 -5.74 -11.17
CA PRO A 391 35.47 -4.65 -11.29
C PRO A 391 35.70 -3.69 -12.46
N ASP A 392 36.93 -3.23 -12.72
CA ASP A 392 37.22 -2.27 -13.80
C ASP A 392 36.88 -2.81 -15.20
N ARG A 393 36.97 -4.13 -15.38
CA ARG A 393 36.60 -4.81 -16.62
C ARG A 393 35.09 -5.05 -16.73
N LEU A 394 34.35 -4.89 -15.63
CA LEU A 394 32.90 -5.01 -15.53
C LEU A 394 32.18 -3.65 -15.48
N ALA A 395 32.88 -2.55 -15.18
CA ALA A 395 32.34 -1.20 -15.13
C ALA A 395 31.75 -0.78 -16.48
N VAL A 396 30.50 -0.32 -16.47
CA VAL A 396 29.76 0.06 -17.67
C VAL A 396 30.04 1.50 -18.07
N PHE A 397 30.49 2.34 -17.15
CA PHE A 397 30.94 3.69 -17.48
C PHE A 397 32.39 3.88 -17.10
N ASP A 398 33.16 4.45 -18.04
CA ASP A 398 34.58 4.78 -17.89
C ASP A 398 34.91 6.03 -18.73
N ALA A 399 36.18 6.39 -18.83
CA ALA A 399 36.60 7.58 -19.59
C ALA A 399 36.30 7.46 -21.10
N GLU A 400 36.33 6.25 -21.66
CA GLU A 400 36.05 5.98 -23.07
C GLU A 400 34.54 5.82 -23.34
N HIS A 401 33.80 5.34 -22.34
CA HIS A 401 32.37 5.11 -22.37
C HIS A 401 31.69 5.90 -21.24
N PRO A 402 31.63 7.24 -21.32
CA PRO A 402 31.07 8.04 -20.25
C PRO A 402 29.57 7.78 -20.09
N GLN A 403 29.06 8.08 -18.89
CA GLN A 403 27.62 8.07 -18.65
C GLN A 403 26.90 8.99 -19.66
N PRO A 404 25.73 8.58 -20.19
CA PRO A 404 24.97 9.42 -21.12
C PRO A 404 24.69 10.83 -20.57
N LYS A 405 24.87 11.84 -21.42
CA LYS A 405 24.77 13.26 -21.04
C LYS A 405 23.37 13.69 -20.57
N ASP A 406 22.33 12.94 -20.90
CA ASP A 406 20.95 13.19 -20.47
C ASP A 406 20.58 12.48 -19.15
N ALA A 407 21.53 11.79 -18.50
CA ALA A 407 21.33 11.22 -17.18
C ALA A 407 20.89 12.31 -16.18
N MET A 408 19.74 12.09 -15.55
CA MET A 408 19.10 13.07 -14.68
C MET A 408 19.64 13.01 -13.26
N SER A 409 19.81 14.17 -12.65
CA SER A 409 19.91 14.28 -11.19
C SER A 409 18.62 13.81 -10.51
N LEU A 410 18.68 13.56 -9.21
CA LEU A 410 17.50 13.20 -8.41
C LEU A 410 16.36 14.22 -8.56
N GLU A 411 16.67 15.51 -8.54
CA GLU A 411 15.68 16.59 -8.66
C GLU A 411 15.02 16.57 -10.04
N GLN A 412 15.83 16.54 -11.10
CA GLN A 412 15.36 16.47 -12.49
C GLN A 412 14.48 15.22 -12.70
N TYR A 413 14.91 14.08 -12.17
CA TYR A 413 14.17 12.83 -12.27
C TYR A 413 12.82 12.90 -11.55
N ARG A 414 12.77 13.44 -10.32
CA ARG A 414 11.50 13.63 -9.59
C ARG A 414 10.57 14.61 -10.30
N ALA A 415 11.09 15.70 -10.85
CA ALA A 415 10.32 16.64 -11.65
C ALA A 415 9.74 15.97 -12.91
N ALA A 416 10.56 15.22 -13.65
CA ALA A 416 10.11 14.47 -14.83
C ALA A 416 9.03 13.43 -14.49
N GLN A 417 9.17 12.74 -13.36
CA GLN A 417 8.14 11.82 -12.86
C GLN A 417 6.83 12.54 -12.53
N SER A 418 6.89 13.69 -11.83
CA SER A 418 5.72 14.52 -11.53
C SER A 418 5.01 14.97 -12.81
N GLY A 419 5.75 15.57 -13.76
CA GLY A 419 5.19 16.04 -15.02
C GLY A 419 4.56 14.93 -15.85
N ARG A 420 5.12 13.71 -15.82
CA ARG A 420 4.51 12.54 -16.46
C ARG A 420 3.18 12.17 -15.78
N ALA A 421 3.15 12.11 -14.45
CA ALA A 421 1.93 11.79 -13.70
C ALA A 421 0.83 12.84 -13.95
N GLU A 422 1.20 14.12 -13.97
CA GLU A 422 0.30 15.24 -14.28
C GLU A 422 -0.28 15.14 -15.69
N ARG A 423 0.55 14.83 -16.70
CA ARG A 423 0.06 14.59 -18.08
C ARG A 423 -0.89 13.39 -18.16
N GLN A 424 -0.58 12.30 -17.46
CA GLN A 424 -1.47 11.13 -17.39
C GLN A 424 -2.80 11.49 -16.72
N TYR A 425 -2.75 12.25 -15.63
CA TYR A 425 -3.93 12.68 -14.89
C TYR A 425 -4.80 13.67 -15.68
N ALA A 426 -4.20 14.67 -16.35
CA ALA A 426 -4.90 15.65 -17.16
C ALA A 426 -5.75 15.01 -18.27
N ARG A 427 -5.26 13.92 -18.89
CA ARG A 427 -6.02 13.13 -19.87
C ARG A 427 -7.28 12.49 -19.28
N LEU A 428 -7.36 12.28 -17.96
CA LEU A 428 -8.55 11.75 -17.30
C LEU A 428 -9.65 12.80 -17.14
N LEU A 429 -9.33 14.09 -17.21
CA LEU A 429 -10.25 15.21 -17.02
C LEU A 429 -10.87 15.72 -18.35
N THR A 430 -10.99 14.83 -19.34
CA THR A 430 -11.51 15.16 -20.68
C THR A 430 -12.45 14.06 -21.19
N GLY A 431 -13.30 14.38 -22.18
CA GLY A 431 -14.12 13.40 -22.90
C GLY A 431 -15.50 13.11 -22.31
N GLY A 432 -16.10 14.07 -21.60
CA GLY A 432 -17.49 14.01 -21.10
C GLY A 432 -17.80 12.74 -20.29
N ARG A 433 -19.00 12.17 -20.46
CA ARG A 433 -19.45 10.98 -19.70
C ARG A 433 -18.56 9.75 -19.90
N LYS A 434 -18.03 9.50 -21.11
CA LYS A 434 -17.06 8.42 -21.35
C LYS A 434 -15.75 8.66 -20.59
N GLY A 435 -15.34 9.92 -20.46
CA GLY A 435 -14.23 10.35 -19.62
C GLY A 435 -14.45 10.03 -18.14
N VAL A 436 -15.66 10.22 -17.60
CA VAL A 436 -15.99 9.87 -16.20
C VAL A 436 -15.81 8.38 -15.93
N ALA A 437 -16.22 7.50 -16.87
CA ALA A 437 -15.99 6.06 -16.71
C ALA A 437 -14.50 5.71 -16.68
N ARG A 438 -13.67 6.35 -17.52
CA ARG A 438 -12.21 6.21 -17.49
C ARG A 438 -11.62 6.75 -16.18
N TYR A 439 -12.10 7.91 -15.71
CA TYR A 439 -11.71 8.52 -14.44
C TYR A 439 -11.96 7.57 -13.27
N ARG A 440 -13.19 7.04 -13.14
CA ARG A 440 -13.56 6.06 -12.10
C ARG A 440 -12.74 4.78 -12.18
N ARG A 441 -12.39 4.33 -13.38
CA ARG A 441 -11.53 3.15 -13.56
C ARG A 441 -10.12 3.37 -13.03
N VAL A 442 -9.52 4.53 -13.29
CA VAL A 442 -8.13 4.82 -12.90
C VAL A 442 -8.07 5.34 -11.46
N VAL A 443 -8.70 6.48 -11.20
CA VAL A 443 -8.70 7.15 -9.89
C VAL A 443 -9.50 6.35 -8.87
N GLY A 444 -10.65 5.78 -9.25
CA GLY A 444 -11.43 4.94 -8.35
C GLY A 444 -10.73 3.64 -7.95
N SER A 445 -9.92 3.05 -8.84
CA SER A 445 -9.07 1.91 -8.46
C SER A 445 -7.96 2.30 -7.49
N ALA A 446 -7.36 3.48 -7.66
CA ALA A 446 -6.39 4.00 -6.70
C ALA A 446 -7.05 4.33 -5.35
N ALA A 447 -8.20 5.00 -5.36
CA ALA A 447 -8.96 5.34 -4.16
C ALA A 447 -9.37 4.10 -3.37
N LYS A 448 -9.60 2.96 -4.03
CA LYS A 448 -9.82 1.68 -3.34
C LYS A 448 -8.63 1.19 -2.50
N VAL A 449 -7.41 1.56 -2.86
CA VAL A 449 -6.19 1.22 -2.08
C VAL A 449 -5.91 2.29 -1.03
N LEU A 450 -6.08 3.56 -1.40
CA LEU A 450 -5.79 4.69 -0.52
C LEU A 450 -6.81 4.83 0.61
N LEU A 451 -8.10 4.62 0.32
CA LEU A 451 -9.21 5.01 1.19
C LEU A 451 -10.13 3.82 1.52
N ALA A 452 -10.54 3.05 0.51
CA ALA A 452 -11.50 1.96 0.71
C ALA A 452 -10.85 0.69 1.28
N ASP A 453 -11.68 -0.18 1.87
CA ASP A 453 -11.29 -1.52 2.33
C ASP A 453 -11.81 -2.61 1.38
N SER A 454 -11.52 -3.87 1.70
CA SER A 454 -12.27 -5.03 1.20
C SER A 454 -13.77 -4.87 1.54
N PRO A 455 -14.68 -5.49 0.76
CA PRO A 455 -16.12 -5.40 1.02
C PRO A 455 -16.45 -5.80 2.47
N VAL A 456 -17.14 -4.92 3.19
CA VAL A 456 -17.60 -5.21 4.56
C VAL A 456 -18.67 -6.30 4.48
N ARG A 457 -18.44 -7.43 5.18
CA ARG A 457 -19.40 -8.54 5.22
C ARG A 457 -20.61 -8.19 6.08
N SER A 458 -20.37 -7.74 7.30
CA SER A 458 -21.40 -7.21 8.18
C SER A 458 -20.83 -6.20 9.18
N HIS A 459 -21.74 -5.55 9.92
CA HIS A 459 -21.41 -4.56 10.94
C HIS A 459 -21.98 -5.06 12.27
N ALA A 460 -21.20 -4.97 13.34
CA ALA A 460 -21.70 -5.20 14.69
C ALA A 460 -22.02 -3.84 15.34
N VAL A 461 -23.26 -3.69 15.79
CA VAL A 461 -23.71 -2.53 16.56
C VAL A 461 -23.88 -2.97 18.01
N LYS A 462 -23.23 -2.29 18.94
CA LYS A 462 -23.39 -2.52 20.38
C LYS A 462 -23.99 -1.27 21.03
N PRO A 463 -25.30 -1.23 21.29
CA PRO A 463 -25.92 -0.18 22.09
C PRO A 463 -25.30 -0.15 23.50
N ILE A 464 -25.12 1.06 24.04
CA ILE A 464 -24.54 1.29 25.38
C ILE A 464 -25.50 2.10 26.25
N GLY A 465 -26.14 3.13 25.70
CA GLY A 465 -27.05 3.98 26.46
C GLY A 465 -28.20 4.49 25.61
N SER A 466 -29.28 4.85 26.28
CA SER A 466 -30.42 5.55 25.69
C SER A 466 -31.10 6.40 26.74
N GLY A 467 -31.77 7.46 26.32
CA GLY A 467 -32.50 8.34 27.22
C GLY A 467 -33.28 9.42 26.48
N ASP A 468 -33.86 10.33 27.25
CA ASP A 468 -34.57 11.49 26.72
C ASP A 468 -33.61 12.67 26.49
N LEU A 469 -33.91 13.49 25.49
CA LEU A 469 -33.15 14.71 25.20
C LEU A 469 -33.77 15.92 25.90
N ASP A 470 -32.92 16.78 26.43
CA ASP A 470 -33.32 18.12 26.87
C ASP A 470 -33.92 18.92 25.70
N GLY A 471 -35.18 19.34 25.86
CA GLY A 471 -35.96 19.99 24.80
C GLY A 471 -36.82 19.04 23.97
N GLY A 472 -36.86 17.74 24.31
CA GLY A 472 -37.74 16.74 23.72
C GLY A 472 -37.04 15.83 22.69
N GLY A 473 -37.50 14.58 22.63
CA GLY A 473 -36.94 13.54 21.76
C GLY A 473 -36.14 12.53 22.56
N LYS A 474 -35.44 11.64 21.84
CA LYS A 474 -34.67 10.54 22.45
C LYS A 474 -33.28 10.45 21.86
N PHE A 475 -32.35 9.86 22.60
CA PHE A 475 -31.06 9.49 22.07
C PHE A 475 -30.76 8.01 22.29
N GLU A 476 -29.93 7.47 21.41
CA GLU A 476 -29.28 6.17 21.55
C GLU A 476 -27.79 6.35 21.33
N THR A 477 -26.97 5.64 22.09
CA THR A 477 -25.52 5.64 21.96
C THR A 477 -24.98 4.23 21.92
N GLY A 478 -23.79 4.07 21.35
CA GLY A 478 -23.16 2.77 21.29
C GLY A 478 -21.84 2.79 20.55
N THR A 479 -21.36 1.60 20.22
CA THR A 479 -20.24 1.42 19.29
C THR A 479 -20.66 0.69 18.03
N VAL A 480 -19.95 0.99 16.93
CA VAL A 480 -20.03 0.27 15.67
C VAL A 480 -18.64 -0.31 15.36
N SER A 481 -18.63 -1.54 14.87
CA SER A 481 -17.44 -2.18 14.31
C SER A 481 -17.77 -2.91 13.02
N ARG A 482 -16.74 -3.25 12.24
CA ARG A 482 -16.90 -4.13 11.07
C ARG A 482 -16.40 -5.51 11.46
N ASP A 483 -17.03 -6.54 10.92
CA ASP A 483 -16.69 -7.92 11.30
C ASP A 483 -15.18 -8.20 11.23
N GLY A 484 -14.62 -8.58 12.37
CA GLY A 484 -13.24 -9.03 12.50
C GLY A 484 -12.16 -7.94 12.47
N ASP A 485 -12.50 -6.64 12.47
CA ASP A 485 -11.48 -5.57 12.54
C ASP A 485 -11.11 -5.15 13.97
N GLY A 486 -11.95 -5.47 14.95
CA GLY A 486 -11.73 -5.13 16.35
C GLY A 486 -11.74 -3.61 16.61
N HIS A 487 -12.35 -2.83 15.72
CA HIS A 487 -12.60 -1.41 15.95
C HIS A 487 -13.78 -1.22 16.90
N ALA A 488 -13.88 -0.05 17.52
CA ALA A 488 -15.00 0.30 18.37
C ALA A 488 -15.29 1.80 18.20
N ILE A 489 -16.07 2.13 17.18
CA ILE A 489 -16.37 3.51 16.77
C ILE A 489 -17.54 4.03 17.61
N PRO A 490 -17.33 4.99 18.53
CA PRO A 490 -18.39 5.57 19.36
C PRO A 490 -19.37 6.37 18.51
N TRP A 491 -20.68 6.15 18.67
CA TRP A 491 -21.72 6.88 17.95
C TRP A 491 -22.85 7.35 18.88
N THR A 492 -23.57 8.37 18.44
CA THR A 492 -24.79 8.90 19.06
C THR A 492 -25.84 9.17 17.98
N LEU A 493 -27.06 8.70 18.20
CA LEU A 493 -28.22 8.91 17.34
C LEU A 493 -29.28 9.68 18.11
N LEU A 494 -29.61 10.87 17.62
CA LEU A 494 -30.64 11.74 18.15
C LEU A 494 -31.92 11.58 17.33
N LYS A 495 -33.04 11.31 18.01
CA LYS A 495 -34.36 11.07 17.43
C LYS A 495 -35.31 12.20 17.83
N PRO A 496 -36.09 12.75 16.87
CA PRO A 496 -37.03 13.83 17.14
C PRO A 496 -38.17 13.36 18.06
N ALA A 497 -38.73 14.28 18.86
CA ALA A 497 -39.94 14.04 19.66
C ALA A 497 -41.18 13.83 18.79
N ARG A 498 -41.24 14.56 17.67
CA ARG A 498 -42.34 14.53 16.71
C ARG A 498 -42.19 13.39 15.70
N LYS A 499 -43.24 13.17 14.91
CA LYS A 499 -43.23 12.18 13.82
C LYS A 499 -42.00 12.39 12.91
N ALA A 500 -41.24 11.31 12.71
CA ALA A 500 -40.05 11.34 11.87
C ALA A 500 -40.38 11.74 10.43
N SER A 501 -39.60 12.67 9.88
CA SER A 501 -39.63 13.10 8.47
C SER A 501 -39.20 11.99 7.50
N GLY A 502 -38.50 10.96 7.99
CA GLY A 502 -37.80 9.96 7.18
C GLY A 502 -36.42 10.39 6.70
N SER A 503 -35.95 11.59 7.07
CA SER A 503 -34.58 12.03 6.79
C SER A 503 -33.64 11.82 7.97
N LEU A 504 -32.39 11.48 7.65
CA LEU A 504 -31.28 11.30 8.59
C LEU A 504 -30.14 12.25 8.22
N VAL A 505 -29.66 13.03 9.17
CA VAL A 505 -28.50 13.91 9.02
C VAL A 505 -27.32 13.25 9.72
N ALA A 506 -26.43 12.64 8.95
CA ALA A 506 -25.19 12.09 9.48
C ALA A 506 -24.12 13.19 9.54
N TRP A 507 -23.94 13.78 10.73
CA TRP A 507 -23.12 14.95 10.98
C TRP A 507 -21.86 14.59 11.76
N PHE A 508 -20.72 14.69 11.09
CA PHE A 508 -19.39 14.53 11.66
C PHE A 508 -18.73 15.90 11.87
N ASP A 509 -18.06 16.10 13.00
CA ASP A 509 -17.32 17.32 13.31
C ASP A 509 -15.86 16.98 13.60
N GLY A 510 -14.95 17.90 13.25
CA GLY A 510 -13.51 17.71 13.49
C GLY A 510 -13.17 17.39 14.94
N ARG A 511 -13.95 17.90 15.90
CA ARG A 511 -13.77 17.70 17.34
C ARG A 511 -14.41 16.40 17.87
N GLY A 512 -15.18 15.69 17.06
CA GLY A 512 -15.97 14.54 17.46
C GLY A 512 -17.44 14.88 17.74
N LYS A 513 -18.23 13.86 18.08
CA LYS A 513 -19.69 13.95 18.24
C LYS A 513 -20.15 14.87 19.38
N SER A 514 -19.29 15.13 20.36
CA SER A 514 -19.59 16.06 21.46
C SER A 514 -19.81 17.49 20.98
N ALA A 515 -19.29 17.85 19.80
CA ALA A 515 -19.48 19.17 19.18
C ALA A 515 -20.95 19.48 18.83
N LEU A 516 -21.82 18.47 18.81
CA LEU A 516 -23.26 18.64 18.57
C LEU A 516 -24.03 19.05 19.83
N PHE A 517 -23.34 19.18 20.97
CA PHE A 517 -23.93 19.52 22.26
C PHE A 517 -23.26 20.75 22.87
N ASP A 518 -23.99 21.46 23.73
CA ASP A 518 -23.45 22.51 24.57
C ASP A 518 -22.76 21.94 25.82
N GLY A 519 -22.16 22.80 26.65
CA GLY A 519 -21.46 22.38 27.88
C GLY A 519 -22.35 21.68 28.92
N ARG A 520 -23.68 21.69 28.74
CA ARG A 520 -24.64 20.97 29.60
C ARG A 520 -25.13 19.66 28.96
N GLY A 521 -24.60 19.26 27.81
CA GLY A 521 -25.02 18.06 27.09
C GLY A 521 -26.30 18.23 26.27
N ARG A 522 -26.77 19.47 26.08
CA ARG A 522 -27.99 19.75 25.29
C ARG A 522 -27.62 19.93 23.83
N PRO A 523 -28.42 19.42 22.86
CA PRO A 523 -28.12 19.64 21.45
C PRO A 523 -27.93 21.13 21.13
N VAL A 524 -26.98 21.49 20.27
CA VAL A 524 -26.78 22.89 19.85
C VAL A 524 -27.98 23.39 19.02
N ALA A 525 -28.16 24.71 18.91
CA ALA A 525 -29.33 25.31 18.25
C ALA A 525 -29.62 24.76 16.85
N ALA A 526 -28.59 24.56 16.03
CA ALA A 526 -28.72 23.97 14.69
C ALA A 526 -29.25 22.53 14.72
N VAL A 527 -28.79 21.71 15.67
CA VAL A 527 -29.25 20.33 15.84
C VAL A 527 -30.69 20.31 16.34
N ARG A 528 -31.06 21.18 17.29
CA ARG A 528 -32.46 21.34 17.73
C ARG A 528 -33.37 21.68 16.55
N ARG A 529 -33.00 22.66 15.72
CA ARG A 529 -33.78 23.02 14.52
C ARG A 529 -34.03 21.81 13.60
N LEU A 530 -33.07 20.90 13.45
CA LEU A 530 -33.24 19.68 12.67
C LEU A 530 -34.14 18.63 13.36
N LEU A 531 -34.01 18.46 14.68
CA LEU A 531 -34.87 17.58 15.48
C LEU A 531 -36.31 18.10 15.53
N ASP A 532 -36.48 19.41 15.75
CA ASP A 532 -37.73 20.15 15.62
C ASP A 532 -38.26 20.08 14.20
N ALA A 533 -37.37 19.92 13.21
CA ALA A 533 -37.54 19.48 11.81
C ALA A 533 -38.15 18.09 11.60
N GLY A 534 -38.14 17.23 12.62
CA GLY A 534 -38.46 15.80 12.51
C GLY A 534 -37.36 15.00 11.82
N HIS A 535 -36.16 15.55 11.63
CA HIS A 535 -34.99 14.83 11.14
C HIS A 535 -34.29 14.13 12.31
N ALA A 536 -33.76 12.93 12.08
CA ALA A 536 -32.80 12.35 13.03
C ALA A 536 -31.39 12.87 12.74
N VAL A 537 -30.55 12.92 13.77
CA VAL A 537 -29.15 13.34 13.65
C VAL A 537 -28.25 12.25 14.20
N LEU A 538 -27.36 11.73 13.35
CA LEU A 538 -26.36 10.72 13.70
C LEU A 538 -24.98 11.36 13.73
N SER A 539 -24.19 11.09 14.76
CA SER A 539 -22.80 11.50 14.83
C SER A 539 -21.92 10.41 15.43
N ALA A 540 -20.61 10.51 15.22
CA ALA A 540 -19.64 9.57 15.74
C ALA A 540 -18.27 10.20 15.97
N ASP A 541 -17.51 9.60 16.88
CA ASP A 541 -16.09 9.87 17.05
C ASP A 541 -15.32 8.97 16.09
N VAL A 542 -14.79 9.54 15.01
CA VAL A 542 -13.94 8.82 14.06
C VAL A 542 -12.50 8.73 14.58
N PHE A 543 -11.68 7.89 13.96
CA PHE A 543 -10.32 7.61 14.41
C PHE A 543 -9.51 8.85 14.81
N LEU A 544 -8.99 8.84 16.04
CA LEU A 544 -8.23 9.92 16.68
C LEU A 544 -8.98 11.26 16.75
N THR A 545 -10.28 11.20 17.07
CA THR A 545 -11.15 12.33 17.44
C THR A 545 -12.01 11.94 18.66
N GLY A 546 -12.56 12.93 19.39
CA GLY A 546 -13.46 12.68 20.52
C GLY A 546 -12.95 11.60 21.49
N GLU A 547 -13.81 10.62 21.81
CA GLU A 547 -13.49 9.54 22.76
C GLU A 547 -12.42 8.55 22.27
N LEU A 548 -12.02 8.61 20.99
CA LEU A 548 -10.85 7.88 20.46
C LEU A 548 -9.53 8.62 20.71
N THR A 549 -9.53 9.60 21.62
CA THR A 549 -8.34 10.33 22.07
C THR A 549 -8.37 10.50 23.59
N PRO A 550 -7.21 10.48 24.28
CA PRO A 550 -7.19 10.61 25.75
C PRO A 550 -7.82 11.91 26.27
N LYS A 551 -7.70 13.00 25.51
CA LYS A 551 -8.15 14.35 25.93
C LYS A 551 -9.46 14.80 25.28
N GLY A 552 -10.12 13.95 24.49
CA GLY A 552 -11.30 14.36 23.72
C GLY A 552 -11.00 15.34 22.57
N GLN A 553 -9.73 15.64 22.31
CA GLN A 553 -9.29 16.62 21.31
C GLN A 553 -8.63 15.92 20.12
N PRO A 554 -8.84 16.41 18.88
CA PRO A 554 -8.21 15.83 17.70
C PRO A 554 -6.68 15.89 17.81
N VAL A 555 -6.02 14.80 17.43
CA VAL A 555 -4.55 14.78 17.39
C VAL A 555 -4.04 15.71 16.27
N THR A 556 -2.91 16.37 16.52
CA THR A 556 -2.20 17.22 15.54
C THR A 556 -0.91 16.58 14.99
N SER A 557 -0.58 15.39 15.51
CA SER A 557 0.63 14.64 15.19
C SER A 557 0.40 13.15 15.42
N VAL A 558 1.03 12.29 14.63
CA VAL A 558 1.04 10.83 14.80
C VAL A 558 2.45 10.26 14.75
N VAL A 559 2.65 9.12 15.41
CA VAL A 559 3.96 8.46 15.47
C VAL A 559 4.25 7.76 14.14
N THR A 560 5.44 8.01 13.60
CA THR A 560 5.99 7.32 12.42
C THR A 560 7.34 6.69 12.76
N HIS A 561 7.68 5.59 12.09
CA HIS A 561 8.90 4.83 12.34
C HIS A 561 10.05 5.31 11.46
N GLY A 562 11.13 5.77 12.08
CA GLY A 562 12.33 6.22 11.39
C GLY A 562 12.11 7.44 10.50
N SER A 563 13.03 7.67 9.55
CA SER A 563 12.95 8.84 8.68
C SER A 563 11.97 8.69 7.50
N PHE A 564 11.60 7.45 7.17
CA PHE A 564 10.82 7.08 6.00
C PHE A 564 9.45 6.53 6.39
N VAL A 565 8.39 7.28 6.08
CA VAL A 565 7.01 6.92 6.46
C VAL A 565 6.51 5.60 5.85
N GLY A 566 7.18 5.10 4.80
CA GLY A 566 6.93 3.76 4.25
C GLY A 566 7.15 2.64 5.26
N TYR A 567 7.94 2.84 6.33
CA TYR A 567 8.08 1.87 7.42
C TYR A 567 6.90 1.83 8.39
N THR A 568 5.99 2.80 8.31
CA THR A 568 4.72 2.80 9.06
C THR A 568 3.56 2.51 8.14
N TYR A 569 3.36 3.33 7.10
CA TYR A 569 2.22 3.17 6.18
C TYR A 569 2.43 2.07 5.14
N GLY A 570 3.61 1.44 5.10
CA GLY A 570 3.79 0.17 4.41
C GLY A 570 3.14 -1.01 5.14
N TYR A 571 2.77 -0.88 6.41
CA TYR A 571 2.17 -1.94 7.23
C TYR A 571 0.79 -1.58 7.78
N ASN A 572 0.53 -0.28 7.95
CA ASN A 572 -0.72 0.25 8.49
C ASN A 572 -1.36 1.21 7.48
N LEU A 573 -2.61 1.55 7.72
CA LEU A 573 -3.29 2.58 6.96
C LEU A 573 -3.09 3.95 7.62
N PRO A 574 -3.03 5.04 6.83
CA PRO A 574 -2.97 6.39 7.39
C PRO A 574 -4.20 6.73 8.25
N PRO A 575 -4.08 7.62 9.25
CA PRO A 575 -5.20 8.04 10.08
C PRO A 575 -6.38 8.59 9.27
N LEU A 576 -6.11 9.39 8.22
CA LEU A 576 -7.17 9.88 7.32
C LEU A 576 -7.93 8.73 6.64
N THR A 577 -7.25 7.66 6.21
CA THR A 577 -7.90 6.46 5.67
C THR A 577 -8.82 5.82 6.70
N HIS A 578 -8.40 5.73 7.97
CA HIS A 578 -9.26 5.22 9.04
C HIS A 578 -10.48 6.11 9.28
N ARG A 579 -10.33 7.44 9.32
CA ARG A 579 -11.45 8.38 9.50
C ARG A 579 -12.50 8.24 8.41
N VAL A 580 -12.06 8.13 7.15
CA VAL A 580 -12.94 7.89 6.00
C VAL A 580 -13.68 6.56 6.13
N ARG A 581 -13.00 5.51 6.60
CA ARG A 581 -13.60 4.19 6.82
C ARG A 581 -14.59 4.17 7.98
N ASP A 582 -14.37 4.97 9.02
CA ASP A 582 -15.30 5.07 10.15
C ASP A 582 -16.61 5.72 9.73
N VAL A 583 -16.54 6.80 8.93
CA VAL A 583 -17.74 7.39 8.30
C VAL A 583 -18.52 6.34 7.51
N LEU A 584 -17.83 5.51 6.71
CA LEU A 584 -18.47 4.46 5.91
C LEU A 584 -19.05 3.30 6.75
N ALA A 585 -18.49 3.04 7.92
CA ALA A 585 -18.91 1.95 8.82
C ALA A 585 -20.14 2.34 9.64
N VAL A 586 -20.21 3.60 10.10
CA VAL A 586 -21.29 4.08 10.97
C VAL A 586 -22.61 4.22 10.20
N LEU A 587 -22.59 4.56 8.91
CA LEU A 587 -23.83 4.82 8.15
C LEU A 587 -24.75 3.60 7.96
N PRO A 588 -24.30 2.44 7.44
CA PRO A 588 -25.22 1.40 6.96
C PRO A 588 -26.18 0.84 8.02
N PRO A 589 -25.79 0.58 9.28
CA PRO A 589 -26.72 0.09 10.29
C PRO A 589 -27.83 1.10 10.60
N HIS A 590 -27.50 2.39 10.73
CA HIS A 590 -28.43 3.45 11.11
C HIS A 590 -29.35 3.88 9.96
N VAL A 591 -28.85 3.84 8.72
CA VAL A 591 -29.69 4.12 7.53
C VAL A 591 -30.78 3.05 7.34
N LYS A 592 -30.51 1.80 7.70
CA LYS A 592 -31.49 0.71 7.60
C LYS A 592 -32.63 0.86 8.62
N THR A 593 -32.33 1.31 9.83
CA THR A 593 -33.31 1.38 10.93
C THR A 593 -34.26 2.58 10.83
N TRP A 594 -33.87 3.68 10.17
CA TRP A 594 -34.64 4.93 10.20
C TRP A 594 -35.74 5.09 9.15
N GLY A 595 -35.91 4.14 8.21
CA GLY A 595 -36.97 4.20 7.20
C GLY A 595 -36.74 5.33 6.16
N ARG A 596 -36.05 4.98 5.07
CA ARG A 596 -35.42 5.89 4.09
C ARG A 596 -36.38 6.89 3.42
N ARG A 597 -36.05 8.18 3.49
CA ARG A 597 -36.35 9.18 2.43
C ARG A 597 -35.11 9.91 1.92
N HIS A 598 -34.33 10.54 2.82
CA HIS A 598 -33.12 11.30 2.45
C HIS A 598 -32.04 11.17 3.53
N VAL A 599 -30.80 10.82 3.16
CA VAL A 599 -29.66 10.82 4.11
C VAL A 599 -28.67 11.89 3.71
N HIS A 600 -28.54 12.92 4.55
CA HIS A 600 -27.61 14.01 4.36
C HIS A 600 -26.28 13.66 5.05
N LEU A 601 -25.17 13.91 4.37
CA LEU A 601 -23.83 13.66 4.92
C LEU A 601 -23.15 15.00 5.17
N VAL A 602 -22.86 15.30 6.44
CA VAL A 602 -22.37 16.62 6.86
C VAL A 602 -21.01 16.47 7.54
N GLY A 603 -20.03 17.28 7.13
CA GLY A 603 -18.74 17.39 7.78
C GLY A 603 -18.39 18.85 8.10
N THR A 604 -18.20 19.18 9.37
CA THR A 604 -17.83 20.55 9.84
C THR A 604 -16.49 20.58 10.55
N ALA A 605 -15.88 21.77 10.67
CA ALA A 605 -14.66 22.01 11.44
C ALA A 605 -13.49 21.07 11.05
N GLY A 606 -13.31 20.85 9.75
CA GLY A 606 -12.27 19.97 9.20
C GLY A 606 -12.72 18.52 8.91
N ALA A 607 -13.89 18.10 9.38
CA ALA A 607 -14.48 16.81 9.02
C ALA A 607 -15.04 16.76 7.58
N GLY A 608 -15.20 17.91 6.91
CA GLY A 608 -15.66 17.98 5.53
C GLY A 608 -14.78 17.16 4.57
N THR A 609 -13.47 17.17 4.78
CA THR A 609 -12.52 16.34 4.02
C THR A 609 -12.85 14.85 4.14
N TRP A 610 -13.17 14.36 5.35
CA TRP A 610 -13.44 12.94 5.58
C TRP A 610 -14.75 12.52 4.92
N VAL A 611 -15.78 13.36 5.05
CA VAL A 611 -17.10 13.16 4.48
C VAL A 611 -17.07 13.17 2.95
N MET A 612 -16.33 14.11 2.34
CA MET A 612 -16.15 14.15 0.88
C MET A 612 -15.48 12.89 0.36
N LEU A 613 -14.39 12.47 1.01
CA LEU A 613 -13.65 11.28 0.62
C LEU A 613 -14.46 10.00 0.87
N ALA A 614 -15.22 9.92 1.96
CA ALA A 614 -16.13 8.81 2.22
C ALA A 614 -17.20 8.71 1.12
N ARG A 615 -17.87 9.82 0.79
CA ARG A 615 -18.86 9.86 -0.29
C ARG A 615 -18.28 9.38 -1.63
N ALA A 616 -17.04 9.74 -1.92
CA ALA A 616 -16.33 9.37 -3.15
C ALA A 616 -16.03 7.87 -3.29
N VAL A 617 -15.95 7.11 -2.19
CA VAL A 617 -15.62 5.67 -2.22
C VAL A 617 -16.74 4.75 -1.74
N MET A 618 -17.94 5.28 -1.52
CA MET A 618 -19.13 4.48 -1.23
C MET A 618 -19.35 3.41 -2.31
N SER A 619 -19.77 2.21 -1.90
CA SER A 619 -20.30 1.24 -2.86
C SER A 619 -21.56 1.80 -3.55
N PRO A 620 -21.94 1.30 -4.74
CA PRO A 620 -23.20 1.71 -5.37
C PRO A 620 -24.40 1.58 -4.43
N SER A 621 -24.50 0.46 -3.70
CA SER A 621 -25.58 0.24 -2.73
C SER A 621 -25.57 1.20 -1.54
N GLN A 622 -24.39 1.58 -1.04
CA GLN A 622 -24.26 2.63 -0.02
C GLN A 622 -24.62 4.00 -0.61
N ALA A 623 -24.21 4.28 -1.84
CA ALA A 623 -24.48 5.56 -2.46
C ALA A 623 -25.98 5.76 -2.72
N ASP A 624 -26.67 4.72 -3.19
CA ASP A 624 -28.12 4.68 -3.41
C ASP A 624 -28.89 4.77 -2.09
N SER A 625 -28.31 4.25 -1.00
CA SER A 625 -28.92 4.33 0.33
C SER A 625 -29.15 5.74 0.84
N LEU A 626 -28.44 6.74 0.28
CA LEU A 626 -28.60 8.13 0.67
C LEU A 626 -29.81 8.82 0.02
N GLY A 627 -30.46 8.17 -0.95
CA GLY A 627 -31.57 8.75 -1.70
C GLY A 627 -31.17 10.08 -2.35
N ARG A 628 -32.03 11.11 -2.22
CA ARG A 628 -31.74 12.47 -2.73
C ARG A 628 -30.99 13.37 -1.73
N GLY A 629 -30.47 12.80 -0.64
CA GLY A 629 -29.71 13.56 0.35
C GLY A 629 -28.45 14.18 -0.24
N MET A 630 -28.03 15.30 0.34
CA MET A 630 -26.85 16.05 -0.11
C MET A 630 -25.64 15.81 0.80
N THR A 631 -24.45 16.08 0.26
CA THR A 631 -23.21 16.15 1.03
C THR A 631 -22.84 17.61 1.28
N ILE A 632 -22.66 18.01 2.54
CA ILE A 632 -22.23 19.35 2.95
C ILE A 632 -20.88 19.19 3.66
N ALA A 633 -19.85 19.85 3.15
CA ALA A 633 -18.49 19.66 3.63
C ALA A 633 -17.76 20.99 3.80
N ASP A 634 -17.44 21.34 5.04
CA ASP A 634 -16.47 22.39 5.36
C ASP A 634 -15.06 21.80 5.43
N ILE A 635 -14.22 22.22 4.49
CA ILE A 635 -12.83 21.76 4.38
C ILE A 635 -11.84 22.68 5.10
N GLY A 636 -12.28 23.81 5.66
CA GLY A 636 -11.45 24.67 6.51
C GLY A 636 -10.10 25.11 5.89
N GLY A 637 -10.07 25.37 4.58
CA GLY A 637 -8.86 25.75 3.86
C GLY A 637 -7.87 24.61 3.61
N PHE A 638 -8.25 23.36 3.88
CA PHE A 638 -7.40 22.18 3.73
C PHE A 638 -7.04 21.90 2.27
N ALA A 639 -5.77 21.56 2.06
CA ALA A 639 -5.22 21.09 0.80
C ALA A 639 -4.05 20.14 1.10
N PHE A 640 -3.94 19.02 0.38
CA PHE A 640 -2.83 18.09 0.57
C PHE A 640 -1.47 18.73 0.26
N SER A 641 -1.41 19.71 -0.63
CA SER A 641 -0.22 20.46 -1.01
C SER A 641 0.32 21.35 0.11
N LYS A 642 -0.49 21.62 1.15
CA LYS A 642 -0.06 22.36 2.35
C LYS A 642 0.59 21.46 3.41
N ILE A 643 0.53 20.14 3.25
CA ILE A 643 1.14 19.21 4.21
C ILE A 643 2.65 19.20 4.00
N THR A 644 3.40 19.52 5.05
CA THR A 644 4.86 19.59 5.03
C THR A 644 5.54 18.59 5.98
N ARG A 645 4.77 17.95 6.87
CA ARG A 645 5.27 17.04 7.91
C ARG A 645 4.74 15.62 7.70
N ARG A 646 5.57 14.61 7.99
CA ARG A 646 5.19 13.20 7.85
C ARG A 646 4.28 12.71 8.99
N GLU A 647 4.33 13.39 10.13
CA GLU A 647 3.52 13.14 11.32
C GLU A 647 2.13 13.78 11.21
N ASP A 648 1.81 14.47 10.12
CA ASP A 648 0.50 15.09 9.94
C ASP A 648 -0.61 14.02 9.83
N PRO A 649 -1.64 14.04 10.70
CA PRO A 649 -2.71 13.04 10.69
C PRO A 649 -3.57 13.08 9.41
N MET A 650 -3.50 14.15 8.62
CA MET A 650 -4.17 14.29 7.34
C MET A 650 -3.29 13.86 6.16
N LEU A 651 -2.05 13.40 6.40
CA LEU A 651 -1.18 12.88 5.34
C LEU A 651 -1.81 11.64 4.69
N LEU A 652 -2.05 11.73 3.39
CA LEU A 652 -2.49 10.61 2.56
C LEU A 652 -1.48 10.39 1.42
N PRO A 653 -0.61 9.37 1.54
CA PRO A 653 0.34 9.05 0.47
C PRO A 653 -0.39 8.88 -0.87
N GLY A 654 0.13 9.52 -1.92
CA GLY A 654 -0.45 9.51 -3.26
C GLY A 654 -1.61 10.47 -3.53
N ALA A 655 -2.08 11.26 -2.56
CA ALA A 655 -3.19 12.17 -2.78
C ALA A 655 -2.95 13.14 -3.96
N LEU A 656 -1.77 13.77 -4.02
CA LEU A 656 -1.44 14.71 -5.11
C LEU A 656 -1.26 14.01 -6.45
N LYS A 657 -0.81 12.75 -6.47
CA LYS A 657 -0.75 11.95 -7.71
C LYS A 657 -2.12 11.80 -8.37
N TYR A 658 -3.17 11.76 -7.57
CA TYR A 658 -4.54 11.55 -8.03
C TYR A 658 -5.41 12.81 -7.94
N GLY A 659 -4.79 13.99 -8.04
CA GLY A 659 -5.46 15.29 -8.16
C GLY A 659 -5.85 15.96 -6.84
N GLY A 660 -5.20 15.58 -5.74
CA GLY A 660 -5.44 16.17 -4.42
C GLY A 660 -6.85 15.88 -3.90
N LEU A 661 -7.37 16.78 -3.08
CA LEU A 661 -8.70 16.61 -2.47
C LEU A 661 -9.80 16.56 -3.52
N GLY A 662 -9.83 17.52 -4.44
CA GLY A 662 -10.87 17.60 -5.46
C GLY A 662 -10.81 16.44 -6.44
N GLY A 663 -9.61 15.95 -6.78
CA GLY A 663 -9.45 14.75 -7.59
C GLY A 663 -10.05 13.51 -6.95
N LEU A 664 -9.72 13.23 -5.69
CA LEU A 664 -10.30 12.08 -5.01
C LEU A 664 -11.81 12.24 -4.79
N ALA A 665 -12.26 13.42 -4.37
CA ALA A 665 -13.67 13.73 -4.14
C ALA A 665 -14.53 13.69 -5.42
N ALA A 666 -13.95 13.92 -6.60
CA ALA A 666 -14.63 13.88 -7.89
C ALA A 666 -15.31 12.54 -8.20
N LEU A 667 -14.89 11.44 -7.56
CA LEU A 667 -15.54 10.13 -7.71
C LEU A 667 -17.00 10.14 -7.24
N ALA A 668 -17.37 11.08 -6.37
CA ALA A 668 -18.74 11.27 -5.91
C ALA A 668 -19.68 11.83 -7.00
N ALA A 669 -19.16 12.35 -8.11
CA ALA A 669 -20.01 12.88 -9.18
C ALA A 669 -20.98 11.80 -9.69
N PRO A 670 -22.27 12.11 -9.93
CA PRO A 670 -22.89 13.44 -9.87
C PRO A 670 -23.73 13.66 -8.60
N ALA A 671 -23.25 13.29 -7.42
CA ALA A 671 -23.97 13.53 -6.15
C ALA A 671 -24.13 15.04 -5.86
N ARG A 672 -25.16 15.46 -5.11
CA ARG A 672 -25.27 16.85 -4.64
C ARG A 672 -24.19 17.12 -3.58
N LEU A 673 -23.37 18.12 -3.82
CA LEU A 673 -22.21 18.46 -2.99
C LEU A 673 -22.09 19.99 -2.80
N VAL A 674 -22.06 20.41 -1.53
CA VAL A 674 -21.71 21.77 -1.10
C VAL A 674 -20.36 21.70 -0.41
N VAL A 675 -19.38 22.47 -0.90
CA VAL A 675 -18.02 22.54 -0.34
C VAL A 675 -17.77 23.95 0.16
N GLY A 676 -17.64 24.11 1.47
CA GLY A 676 -17.28 25.38 2.11
C GLY A 676 -15.90 25.40 2.72
N GLY A 677 -15.47 26.59 3.14
CA GLY A 677 -14.11 26.81 3.64
C GLY A 677 -13.06 26.68 2.53
N THR A 678 -13.36 27.12 1.30
CA THR A 678 -12.43 27.00 0.17
C THR A 678 -11.38 28.10 0.10
N LYS A 679 -11.48 29.12 0.96
CA LYS A 679 -10.53 30.22 1.04
C LYS A 679 -9.10 29.73 1.27
N GLY A 680 -8.18 30.18 0.43
CA GLY A 680 -6.76 29.81 0.48
C GLY A 680 -6.44 28.38 0.02
N VAL A 681 -7.40 27.61 -0.51
CA VAL A 681 -7.12 26.31 -1.14
C VAL A 681 -6.56 26.54 -2.54
N PRO A 682 -5.40 25.95 -2.92
CA PRO A 682 -4.85 26.13 -4.25
C PRO A 682 -5.84 25.67 -5.33
N PRO A 683 -6.05 26.46 -6.40
CA PRO A 683 -7.00 26.12 -7.47
C PRO A 683 -6.76 24.73 -8.08
N ALA A 684 -5.50 24.32 -8.18
CA ALA A 684 -5.09 23.01 -8.71
C ALA A 684 -5.69 21.81 -7.93
N GLU A 685 -6.05 21.98 -6.65
CA GLU A 685 -6.67 20.91 -5.86
C GLU A 685 -8.19 20.81 -6.01
N LEU A 686 -8.88 21.91 -6.34
CA LEU A 686 -10.35 21.92 -6.50
C LEU A 686 -10.79 21.86 -7.96
N MET A 687 -9.95 22.30 -8.90
CA MET A 687 -10.25 22.27 -10.34
C MET A 687 -10.66 20.86 -10.84
N PRO A 688 -10.01 19.74 -10.41
CA PRO A 688 -10.42 18.42 -10.87
C PRO A 688 -11.84 18.04 -10.44
N LEU A 689 -12.28 18.49 -9.26
CA LEU A 689 -13.65 18.26 -8.77
C LEU A 689 -14.66 18.88 -9.73
N ARG A 690 -14.47 20.16 -10.07
CA ARG A 690 -15.34 20.88 -11.00
C ARG A 690 -15.37 20.20 -12.37
N LYS A 691 -14.21 19.90 -12.96
CA LYS A 691 -14.12 19.28 -14.30
C LYS A 691 -14.85 17.95 -14.38
N VAL A 692 -14.73 17.08 -13.38
CA VAL A 692 -15.40 15.77 -13.41
C VAL A 692 -16.92 15.90 -13.24
N TYR A 693 -17.38 16.87 -12.44
CA TYR A 693 -18.81 17.18 -12.33
C TYR A 693 -19.37 17.72 -13.66
N ASP A 694 -18.68 18.66 -14.30
CA ASP A 694 -19.08 19.19 -15.62
C ASP A 694 -19.14 18.06 -16.67
N MET A 695 -18.17 17.15 -16.65
CA MET A 695 -18.16 15.96 -17.51
C MET A 695 -19.32 15.00 -17.22
N ALA A 696 -19.77 14.89 -15.96
CA ALA A 696 -20.84 14.00 -15.55
C ALA A 696 -22.22 14.57 -15.89
N ASP A 697 -22.43 15.86 -15.65
CA ASP A 697 -23.70 16.55 -15.90
C ASP A 697 -23.97 16.72 -17.42
N GLY A 698 -22.93 16.93 -18.23
CA GLY A 698 -23.07 17.08 -19.68
C GLY A 698 -23.78 18.38 -20.10
N ILE A 699 -24.23 18.47 -21.36
CA ILE A 699 -24.79 19.70 -21.96
C ILE A 699 -26.07 20.19 -21.24
N PHE A 700 -26.85 19.27 -20.66
CA PHE A 700 -28.11 19.59 -19.96
C PHE A 700 -27.95 19.94 -18.47
N GLY A 701 -26.73 19.94 -17.94
CA GLY A 701 -26.46 20.23 -16.52
C GLY A 701 -26.94 21.60 -16.03
N GLY A 702 -27.05 22.57 -16.93
CA GLY A 702 -27.53 23.92 -16.62
C GLY A 702 -29.03 24.02 -16.34
N LEU A 703 -29.85 23.10 -16.85
CA LEU A 703 -31.32 23.19 -16.71
C LEU A 703 -31.86 22.80 -15.32
N PHE A 704 -31.11 22.02 -14.53
CA PHE A 704 -31.60 21.46 -13.26
C PHE A 704 -30.85 21.98 -12.02
N GLY A 705 -30.10 23.08 -12.17
CA GLY A 705 -29.25 23.66 -11.13
C GLY A 705 -27.95 22.87 -10.92
N ARG A 706 -26.86 23.60 -10.58
CA ARG A 706 -25.55 22.97 -10.36
C ARG A 706 -25.57 22.09 -9.10
N LYS A 707 -25.22 20.81 -9.26
CA LYS A 707 -25.11 19.84 -8.16
C LYS A 707 -23.89 20.06 -7.27
N LEU A 708 -22.89 20.77 -7.78
CA LEU A 708 -21.69 21.19 -7.04
C LEU A 708 -21.75 22.67 -6.75
N ARG A 709 -21.66 23.05 -5.48
CA ARG A 709 -21.56 24.44 -5.01
C ARG A 709 -20.29 24.62 -4.19
N PHE A 710 -19.58 25.71 -4.42
CA PHE A 710 -18.44 26.12 -3.60
C PHE A 710 -18.80 27.40 -2.85
N GLN A 711 -18.31 27.52 -1.62
CA GLN A 711 -18.33 28.76 -0.84
C GLN A 711 -16.94 28.99 -0.23
N GLU A 712 -16.52 30.25 -0.16
CA GLU A 712 -15.20 30.60 0.38
C GLU A 712 -15.15 30.42 1.89
N GLU A 713 -16.18 30.92 2.57
CA GLU A 713 -16.26 30.90 4.03
C GLU A 713 -16.67 29.50 4.57
N PRO A 714 -16.26 29.15 5.79
CA PRO A 714 -16.65 27.89 6.44
C PRO A 714 -18.17 27.72 6.51
N VAL A 715 -18.65 26.48 6.44
CA VAL A 715 -20.08 26.19 6.64
C VAL A 715 -20.37 26.21 8.14
N THR A 716 -21.17 27.19 8.60
CA THR A 716 -21.59 27.26 9.99
C THR A 716 -22.64 26.19 10.32
N PRO A 717 -22.78 25.76 11.59
CA PRO A 717 -23.86 24.87 11.98
C PRO A 717 -25.26 25.40 11.61
N GLY A 718 -25.49 26.72 11.69
CA GLY A 718 -26.74 27.34 11.24
C GLY A 718 -27.02 27.11 9.76
N GLN A 719 -26.02 27.37 8.91
CA GLN A 719 -26.12 27.12 7.46
C GLN A 719 -26.31 25.64 7.14
N VAL A 720 -25.75 24.71 7.91
CA VAL A 720 -26.03 23.27 7.75
C VAL A 720 -27.53 23.02 7.93
N ALA A 721 -28.14 23.55 8.99
CA ALA A 721 -29.57 23.39 9.22
C ALA A 721 -30.39 24.01 8.08
N ASP A 722 -30.04 25.22 7.64
CA ASP A 722 -30.72 25.91 6.54
C ASP A 722 -30.66 25.09 5.24
N LEU A 723 -29.49 24.59 4.86
CA LEU A 723 -29.28 23.79 3.65
C LEU A 723 -29.96 22.42 3.69
N VAL A 724 -30.20 21.84 4.86
CA VAL A 724 -30.89 20.54 4.99
C VAL A 724 -32.40 20.72 4.96
N LEU A 725 -32.91 21.84 5.50
CA LEU A 725 -34.34 22.15 5.56
C LEU A 725 -34.88 22.67 4.22
N ASP A 726 -34.04 23.30 3.40
CA ASP A 726 -34.28 23.67 1.99
C ASP A 726 -34.14 22.48 1.04
#